data_AF-A0A094H7Y3-F1
#
_entry.id   AF-A0A094H7Y3-F1
#
_cell.length_a   1.000
_cell.length_b   1.000
_cell.length_c   1.000
_cell.angle_alpha   90.00
_cell.angle_beta   90.00
_cell.angle_gamma   90.00
#
_symmetry.space_group_name_H-M   'P 1'
#
loop_
_entity.id
_entity.type
_entity.pdbx_description
1 polymer ?
#
loop_
_entity_poly.entity_id
_entity_poly.type
_entity_poly.pdbx_seq_one_letter_code
_entity_poly.pdbx_strand_id
1 'polypeptide(L)'
;MLNLLQLRMTLAGHLPRSYLVRDGLRWAASFSTPALNSDDQGHLALRTVRTDDGVEIWGKASSDPSQSCKTGNPPRTTPQNRGKTGVTGRNKIPPASTPIEADTVITNTQLNYFERLSLPSLFGLSDTLASNQTSISSNRAKQTLGRRLCVWTKALLMQDEQVSIVCPRCYLVWPLGTVLETLFAFYLPTQYAWHTFTGKRHIASVQFSRNLTAHTLRSTESLNVPHPPSHSKTTNMSVLPKDFEWGFATASYQIEGAVDQDGRGKSIWDTFCHLEPSRTKGANGDIACDHYHRFEEDFDLLEKYGAKAYRFSISWSRIIPFGGRNDPVNVTGINFYNRLIDALLSRGITPWVTLYHWDLPQELHDRYGGWLNIEESQKDFEQYARVCYKYFGDRVKNWITFNEPWIQSIFGYAIGVNAPGRSSINSQCSEGDTSAEPWITGKAQIMSHARAVAAYNKDFRALQQGQIGITLNGDYYEPWDCNEQKDKDAAERRMEFYIGWFANPIFLHKDYPTCMREQLGHRLPKFTDSEFALLRGAECDFYGMNYYTSKFARHRDSPVSKDDFNGNVDELQEDKQGDSIGEKSGLDWLRACPHLFQKHLTRIYRLYGKPIIITENGCPCPGEDQMTREESINDSYRIWYFDTHLDAVSKSIIEGGSDIRGYFAWSLLDNLEWSDGYGPRFGVTFTDYKTLERSPKKSALMLKKMFAERQNLKAVAYSNSVGLATIRKER
;
A
#
# COMPACT_ATOMS: atom_id res chain seq x y z
N MET A 1 17.78 60.01 30.02
CA MET A 1 17.34 59.59 31.37
C MET A 1 17.82 58.14 31.52
N LEU A 2 18.74 57.78 32.43
CA LEU A 2 18.73 57.88 33.92
C LEU A 2 17.61 57.01 34.55
N ASN A 3 17.69 56.34 35.73
CA ASN A 3 18.70 55.69 36.61
C ASN A 3 17.89 55.22 37.87
N LEU A 4 18.16 54.24 38.76
CA LEU A 4 19.22 53.25 39.13
C LEU A 4 18.54 51.85 39.36
N LEU A 5 19.13 50.67 39.59
CA LEU A 5 20.47 50.16 40.01
C LEU A 5 20.69 49.92 41.54
N GLN A 6 20.23 48.77 42.07
CA GLN A 6 20.57 48.13 43.38
C GLN A 6 20.20 46.61 43.31
N LEU A 7 20.86 45.56 43.85
CA LEU A 7 21.74 45.27 45.03
C LEU A 7 20.95 45.19 46.38
N ARG A 8 21.13 44.21 47.30
CA ARG A 8 22.27 43.27 47.59
C ARG A 8 21.89 42.12 48.59
N MET A 9 22.50 40.91 48.45
CA MET A 9 23.04 39.97 49.50
C MET A 9 22.11 39.37 50.62
N THR A 10 22.37 38.25 51.35
CA THR A 10 23.55 37.34 51.55
C THR A 10 23.23 35.93 52.15
N LEU A 11 24.03 34.89 51.81
CA LEU A 11 24.45 33.66 52.58
C LEU A 11 23.39 32.64 53.12
N ALA A 12 23.69 31.36 53.39
CA ALA A 12 24.93 30.51 53.35
C ALA A 12 24.62 29.11 52.72
N GLY A 13 25.56 28.33 52.13
CA GLY A 13 26.57 27.45 52.77
C GLY A 13 26.12 25.97 52.68
N HIS A 14 26.90 24.92 52.34
CA HIS A 14 28.35 24.66 52.35
C HIS A 14 28.85 23.79 51.16
N LEU A 15 30.18 23.70 50.99
CA LEU A 15 30.94 22.78 50.11
C LEU A 15 32.03 22.06 50.94
N PRO A 16 32.50 20.84 50.59
CA PRO A 16 33.83 20.66 49.93
C PRO A 16 33.93 19.36 49.07
N ARG A 17 35.01 18.99 48.34
CA ARG A 17 36.19 19.63 47.67
C ARG A 17 36.74 18.57 46.66
N SER A 18 36.84 18.84 45.36
CA SER A 18 38.04 19.33 44.62
C SER A 18 39.31 18.48 44.68
N TYR A 19 39.88 18.12 43.51
CA TYR A 19 41.19 18.63 43.06
C TYR A 19 41.42 18.39 41.55
N LEU A 20 42.38 19.13 40.97
CA LEU A 20 42.76 19.14 39.56
C LEU A 20 44.29 19.19 39.48
N VAL A 21 44.91 18.37 38.62
CA VAL A 21 46.33 18.46 38.26
C VAL A 21 46.48 18.20 36.75
N ARG A 22 47.27 19.03 36.07
CA ARG A 22 47.88 18.72 34.77
C ARG A 22 49.30 18.23 35.04
N ASP A 23 49.73 17.20 34.33
CA ASP A 23 51.06 17.16 33.73
C ASP A 23 51.09 16.08 32.63
N GLY A 24 52.12 16.08 31.81
CA GLY A 24 52.30 15.09 30.74
C GLY A 24 53.77 14.89 30.40
N LEU A 25 54.15 13.66 30.05
CA LEU A 25 55.49 13.34 29.57
C LEU A 25 55.48 12.11 28.64
N ARG A 26 56.67 11.76 28.15
CA ARG A 26 56.90 10.92 26.96
C ARG A 26 57.39 9.52 27.28
N TRP A 27 57.13 8.60 26.34
CA TRP A 27 57.97 7.46 25.94
C TRP A 27 58.37 6.41 27.00
N ALA A 28 57.99 5.14 26.75
CA ALA A 28 58.95 4.06 26.48
C ALA A 28 58.21 2.81 25.96
N ALA A 29 58.94 1.89 25.33
CA ALA A 29 58.48 0.55 24.97
C ALA A 29 59.56 -0.48 25.31
N SER A 30 59.18 -1.71 25.67
CA SER A 30 60.07 -2.89 25.60
C SER A 30 59.28 -4.21 25.66
N PHE A 31 59.81 -5.23 24.99
CA PHE A 31 59.34 -6.62 25.01
C PHE A 31 59.98 -7.38 26.19
N SER A 32 59.32 -8.43 26.68
CA SER A 32 60.01 -9.65 27.16
C SER A 32 59.08 -10.87 27.31
N THR A 33 59.36 -11.92 26.56
CA THR A 33 59.06 -13.35 26.83
C THR A 33 60.42 -14.08 26.96
N PRO A 34 60.58 -15.43 27.03
CA PRO A 34 59.65 -16.53 27.31
C PRO A 34 60.17 -17.56 28.37
N ALA A 35 59.36 -18.58 28.69
CA ALA A 35 59.76 -19.98 28.98
C ALA A 35 58.49 -20.86 28.92
N LEU A 36 58.32 -22.01 28.23
CA LEU A 36 59.15 -23.16 27.78
C LEU A 36 59.35 -24.32 28.78
N ASN A 37 58.55 -25.39 28.58
CA ASN A 37 58.94 -26.80 28.39
C ASN A 37 57.70 -27.73 28.61
N SER A 38 57.54 -28.90 27.97
CA SER A 38 58.17 -29.49 26.77
C SER A 38 57.44 -30.79 26.37
N ASP A 39 57.16 -30.96 25.07
CA ASP A 39 57.06 -32.23 24.31
C ASP A 39 55.95 -33.28 24.68
N ASP A 40 55.49 -34.20 23.82
CA ASP A 40 55.90 -34.51 22.44
C ASP A 40 54.77 -35.09 21.51
N GLN A 41 55.03 -35.04 20.19
CA GLN A 41 54.41 -35.59 18.96
C GLN A 41 53.04 -36.32 18.90
N GLY A 42 52.35 -36.13 17.75
CA GLY A 42 51.30 -37.04 17.26
C GLY A 42 50.65 -36.59 15.93
N HIS A 43 50.81 -37.35 14.84
CA HIS A 43 50.35 -36.99 13.48
C HIS A 43 49.06 -37.72 13.02
N LEU A 44 48.25 -36.99 12.25
CA LEU A 44 47.45 -37.44 11.08
C LEU A 44 46.18 -38.32 11.22
N ALA A 45 45.33 -38.11 10.20
CA ALA A 45 44.36 -39.02 9.56
C ALA A 45 43.01 -39.32 10.24
N LEU A 46 41.96 -38.81 9.60
CA LEU A 46 40.59 -39.34 9.63
C LEU A 46 40.55 -40.82 9.22
N ARG A 47 39.88 -41.68 10.00
CA ARG A 47 39.28 -42.92 9.51
C ARG A 47 38.04 -43.31 10.31
N THR A 48 36.95 -43.58 9.60
CA THR A 48 35.74 -44.20 10.12
C THR A 48 35.87 -45.72 10.11
N VAL A 49 35.55 -46.37 11.23
CA VAL A 49 35.29 -47.81 11.34
C VAL A 49 34.12 -47.99 12.31
N ARG A 50 33.13 -48.82 11.95
CA ARG A 50 32.14 -49.36 12.89
C ARG A 50 32.64 -50.69 13.44
N THR A 51 32.24 -51.01 14.67
CA THR A 51 32.17 -52.38 15.17
C THR A 51 30.70 -52.72 15.43
N ASP A 52 30.31 -53.95 15.13
CA ASP A 52 28.98 -54.49 15.45
C ASP A 52 28.98 -55.10 16.89
N ASP A 53 28.08 -56.04 17.16
CA ASP A 53 27.72 -56.67 18.45
C ASP A 53 26.82 -55.78 19.37
N GLY A 54 25.67 -56.24 19.92
CA GLY A 54 24.89 -57.47 19.69
C GLY A 54 24.05 -57.87 20.94
N VAL A 55 22.85 -58.48 20.76
CA VAL A 55 22.10 -59.28 21.79
C VAL A 55 21.49 -58.45 22.98
N GLU A 56 20.23 -58.57 23.46
CA GLU A 56 19.06 -59.44 23.16
C GLU A 56 17.69 -58.96 23.79
N ILE A 57 16.53 -59.48 23.32
CA ILE A 57 15.11 -59.66 23.86
C ILE A 57 14.57 -58.74 25.01
N TRP A 58 13.30 -58.26 25.14
CA TRP A 58 11.91 -58.69 24.81
C TRP A 58 10.96 -57.47 24.57
N GLY A 59 9.75 -57.56 24.00
CA GLY A 59 9.01 -58.67 23.36
C GLY A 59 7.47 -58.43 23.29
N LYS A 60 6.74 -59.15 22.40
CA LYS A 60 5.27 -59.09 22.10
C LYS A 60 4.80 -57.79 21.38
N ALA A 61 3.76 -57.76 20.52
CA ALA A 61 2.93 -58.76 19.79
C ALA A 61 1.97 -57.97 18.83
N SER A 62 1.29 -58.50 17.79
CA SER A 62 1.38 -59.74 16.97
C SER A 62 0.41 -59.64 15.76
N SER A 63 0.51 -60.56 14.78
CA SER A 63 -0.46 -60.89 13.68
C SER A 63 -0.77 -59.79 12.63
N ASP A 64 -0.99 -60.08 11.34
CA ASP A 64 -1.08 -61.38 10.64
C ASP A 64 -0.53 -61.35 9.18
N PRO A 65 -0.07 -62.48 8.56
CA PRO A 65 0.66 -62.45 7.28
C PRO A 65 0.13 -63.37 6.13
N SER A 66 0.58 -63.11 4.90
CA SER A 66 0.76 -64.11 3.81
C SER A 66 1.82 -63.57 2.82
N GLN A 67 2.91 -64.27 2.48
CA GLN A 67 3.07 -65.50 1.68
C GLN A 67 2.63 -65.35 0.20
N SER A 68 3.40 -65.74 -0.83
CA SER A 68 4.76 -66.32 -0.93
C SER A 68 5.37 -66.04 -2.32
N CYS A 69 6.70 -65.82 -2.50
CA CYS A 69 7.73 -66.80 -2.90
C CYS A 69 7.48 -67.47 -4.31
N LYS A 70 8.40 -67.57 -5.29
CA LYS A 70 9.85 -67.92 -5.23
C LYS A 70 10.70 -67.48 -6.47
N THR A 71 11.94 -67.05 -6.18
CA THR A 71 13.25 -67.33 -6.84
C THR A 71 13.48 -67.33 -8.37
N GLY A 72 14.55 -66.64 -8.83
CA GLY A 72 15.26 -66.89 -10.10
C GLY A 72 16.49 -65.99 -10.31
N ASN A 73 17.71 -66.56 -10.33
CA ASN A 73 19.03 -65.87 -10.37
C ASN A 73 20.07 -66.84 -10.98
N PRO A 74 21.32 -66.47 -11.36
CA PRO A 74 21.93 -65.21 -11.85
C PRO A 74 22.72 -65.53 -13.17
N PRO A 75 23.99 -65.11 -13.49
CA PRO A 75 24.84 -63.95 -13.14
C PRO A 75 25.66 -63.29 -14.31
N ARG A 76 26.47 -62.26 -13.95
CA ARG A 76 27.89 -62.00 -14.35
C ARG A 76 28.30 -61.08 -15.54
N THR A 77 29.23 -60.18 -15.18
CA THR A 77 30.45 -59.68 -15.89
C THR A 77 30.44 -58.54 -16.93
N THR A 78 31.49 -57.73 -16.77
CA THR A 78 31.99 -56.52 -17.46
C THR A 78 33.12 -56.88 -18.47
N PRO A 79 33.90 -55.94 -19.07
CA PRO A 79 33.56 -54.75 -19.88
C PRO A 79 34.42 -54.66 -21.20
N GLN A 80 34.50 -53.45 -21.81
CA GLN A 80 35.56 -52.88 -22.69
C GLN A 80 35.30 -52.60 -24.19
N ASN A 81 35.57 -51.33 -24.52
CA ASN A 81 35.94 -50.65 -25.79
C ASN A 81 36.47 -51.45 -27.00
N ARG A 82 35.98 -51.08 -28.19
CA ARG A 82 36.66 -50.84 -29.51
C ARG A 82 35.59 -50.39 -30.53
N GLY A 83 35.80 -49.52 -31.53
CA GLY A 83 36.91 -48.60 -31.83
C GLY A 83 37.14 -48.42 -33.36
N LYS A 84 37.31 -47.17 -33.85
CA LYS A 84 37.59 -46.75 -35.27
C LYS A 84 36.40 -46.97 -36.24
N THR A 85 36.18 -46.29 -37.39
CA THR A 85 36.75 -45.10 -38.11
C THR A 85 35.63 -44.58 -39.07
N GLY A 86 35.70 -43.49 -39.87
CA GLY A 86 36.71 -42.50 -40.26
C GLY A 86 36.34 -41.87 -41.63
N VAL A 87 37.18 -40.96 -42.21
CA VAL A 87 37.09 -40.39 -43.61
C VAL A 87 35.90 -39.41 -43.85
N THR A 88 35.96 -38.18 -44.38
CA THR A 88 36.99 -37.13 -44.74
C THR A 88 36.23 -35.77 -44.91
N GLY A 89 36.81 -34.56 -45.01
CA GLY A 89 38.21 -34.10 -44.97
C GLY A 89 38.56 -33.05 -46.06
N ARG A 90 39.33 -31.99 -45.70
CA ARG A 90 39.84 -30.83 -46.51
C ARG A 90 38.86 -29.65 -46.73
N ASN A 91 39.26 -28.38 -46.94
CA ASN A 91 40.42 -27.50 -46.59
C ASN A 91 39.98 -26.04 -47.00
N LYS A 92 40.43 -24.90 -46.45
CA LYS A 92 41.79 -24.31 -46.35
C LYS A 92 41.83 -23.09 -45.39
N ILE A 93 43.05 -22.65 -45.06
CA ILE A 93 43.45 -21.33 -44.47
C ILE A 93 44.66 -20.78 -45.33
N PRO A 94 45.41 -19.66 -45.09
CA PRO A 94 45.90 -19.10 -43.81
C PRO A 94 45.78 -17.52 -43.65
N PRO A 95 46.81 -16.64 -43.43
CA PRO A 95 46.87 -15.94 -42.12
C PRO A 95 47.44 -14.47 -42.02
N ALA A 96 47.41 -13.96 -40.77
CA ALA A 96 48.47 -13.21 -40.02
C ALA A 96 48.96 -11.77 -40.35
N SER A 97 49.03 -10.94 -39.29
CA SER A 97 50.26 -10.29 -38.77
C SER A 97 50.05 -9.75 -37.32
N THR A 98 51.12 -9.39 -36.58
CA THR A 98 51.12 -9.17 -35.10
C THR A 98 51.78 -7.82 -34.66
N PRO A 99 52.48 -7.66 -33.50
CA PRO A 99 51.96 -7.08 -32.24
C PRO A 99 52.78 -5.88 -31.68
N ILE A 100 52.45 -5.40 -30.45
CA ILE A 100 53.26 -4.67 -29.41
C ILE A 100 52.26 -4.36 -28.23
N GLU A 101 52.44 -4.75 -26.96
CA GLU A 101 53.39 -4.32 -25.88
C GLU A 101 53.19 -2.85 -25.39
N ALA A 102 53.20 -2.49 -24.09
CA ALA A 102 53.20 -3.25 -22.82
C ALA A 102 52.70 -2.36 -21.62
N ASP A 103 52.65 -2.96 -20.41
CA ASP A 103 52.48 -2.46 -19.01
C ASP A 103 52.57 -0.93 -18.72
N THR A 104 51.92 -0.35 -17.69
CA THR A 104 52.16 -0.64 -16.24
C THR A 104 51.12 0.03 -15.31
N VAL A 105 51.00 -0.49 -14.08
CA VAL A 105 50.23 0.06 -12.92
C VAL A 105 50.87 1.32 -12.30
N ILE A 106 50.09 2.25 -11.73
CA ILE A 106 50.43 3.01 -10.49
C ILE A 106 49.19 3.73 -9.87
N THR A 107 49.31 4.14 -8.59
CA THR A 107 48.21 4.45 -7.65
C THR A 107 48.02 5.94 -7.33
N ASN A 108 46.83 6.27 -6.79
CA ASN A 108 46.54 7.31 -5.77
C ASN A 108 47.13 8.74 -5.91
N THR A 109 46.26 9.76 -5.91
CA THR A 109 46.15 10.68 -4.76
C THR A 109 44.85 11.49 -4.75
N GLN A 110 44.52 12.09 -3.59
CA GLN A 110 43.44 13.06 -3.41
C GLN A 110 43.93 14.49 -3.64
N LEU A 111 43.01 15.40 -4.01
CA LEU A 111 42.81 16.80 -3.57
C LEU A 111 41.91 17.47 -4.64
N ASN A 112 40.63 17.82 -4.43
CA ASN A 112 39.94 18.58 -3.36
C ASN A 112 40.09 20.12 -3.50
N TYR A 113 38.93 20.81 -3.38
CA TYR A 113 38.70 22.27 -3.25
C TYR A 113 38.63 23.25 -4.45
N PHE A 114 37.66 24.16 -4.26
CA PHE A 114 37.50 25.56 -4.69
C PHE A 114 36.86 25.99 -6.04
N GLU A 115 35.56 26.33 -5.89
CA GLU A 115 34.94 27.65 -6.12
C GLU A 115 34.40 28.10 -7.49
N ARG A 116 33.49 29.08 -7.34
CA ARG A 116 32.76 29.79 -8.40
C ARG A 116 33.69 30.83 -9.04
N LEU A 117 33.49 31.11 -10.32
CA LEU A 117 33.47 32.49 -10.81
C LEU A 117 32.65 32.60 -12.10
N SER A 118 32.30 33.82 -12.49
CA SER A 118 31.25 34.11 -13.47
C SER A 118 31.73 35.03 -14.61
N LEU A 119 31.39 34.67 -15.86
CA LEU A 119 31.45 35.51 -17.07
C LEU A 119 32.89 35.93 -17.49
N PRO A 120 33.17 36.08 -18.81
CA PRO A 120 32.60 37.15 -19.64
C PRO A 120 32.11 36.74 -21.05
N SER A 121 31.53 37.71 -21.76
CA SER A 121 31.12 37.64 -23.17
C SER A 121 32.26 38.02 -24.14
N LEU A 122 32.06 37.75 -25.44
CA LEU A 122 32.89 38.23 -26.54
C LEU A 122 32.05 38.75 -27.72
N PHE A 123 32.67 39.59 -28.55
CA PHE A 123 32.09 40.33 -29.69
C PHE A 123 31.99 39.47 -30.96
N GLY A 124 31.23 39.82 -32.01
CA GLY A 124 30.33 40.97 -32.23
C GLY A 124 30.10 41.25 -33.74
N LEU A 125 29.43 42.38 -34.07
CA LEU A 125 29.07 42.89 -35.42
C LEU A 125 27.98 42.08 -36.17
N SER A 126 27.14 42.66 -37.05
CA SER A 126 27.15 44.01 -37.66
C SER A 126 25.75 44.68 -37.80
N ASP A 127 25.70 45.97 -37.48
CA ASP A 127 25.06 47.09 -38.21
C ASP A 127 23.55 47.20 -38.53
N THR A 128 22.97 48.32 -38.05
CA THR A 128 21.99 49.23 -38.72
C THR A 128 20.54 48.76 -38.98
N LEU A 129 19.47 49.55 -38.80
CA LEU A 129 19.21 50.91 -38.27
C LEU A 129 17.96 50.83 -37.34
N ALA A 130 17.88 51.50 -36.19
CA ALA A 130 17.31 52.87 -35.99
C ALA A 130 15.98 53.12 -36.74
N SER A 131 14.89 53.64 -36.15
CA SER A 131 14.60 54.11 -34.77
C SER A 131 13.05 54.12 -34.56
N ASN A 132 12.41 54.50 -33.44
CA ASN A 132 12.82 55.12 -32.17
C ASN A 132 11.87 54.66 -31.03
N GLN A 133 12.18 54.80 -29.73
CA GLN A 133 11.72 55.86 -28.79
C GLN A 133 10.30 56.45 -29.04
N THR A 134 9.45 56.73 -28.04
CA THR A 134 9.69 56.87 -26.58
C THR A 134 8.47 56.48 -25.74
N SER A 135 8.66 56.28 -24.44
CA SER A 135 7.59 56.19 -23.42
C SER A 135 6.80 57.49 -23.24
N ILE A 136 5.54 57.41 -22.77
CA ILE A 136 4.99 58.29 -21.70
C ILE A 136 3.69 57.72 -21.12
N SER A 137 3.25 58.27 -19.98
CA SER A 137 2.46 57.62 -18.94
C SER A 137 0.94 57.87 -18.93
N SER A 138 0.22 56.93 -18.29
CA SER A 138 -0.80 57.15 -17.24
C SER A 138 -2.31 57.12 -17.55
N ASN A 139 -3.04 56.69 -16.50
CA ASN A 139 -4.36 57.12 -16.02
C ASN A 139 -5.69 56.60 -16.64
N ARG A 140 -6.40 55.85 -15.78
CA ARG A 140 -7.84 55.98 -15.42
C ARG A 140 -8.95 55.76 -16.48
N ALA A 141 -9.39 54.50 -16.52
CA ALA A 141 -10.68 54.02 -15.97
C ALA A 141 -12.06 54.47 -16.56
N LYS A 142 -13.03 53.55 -16.34
CA LYS A 142 -14.50 53.67 -16.35
C LYS A 142 -15.31 53.53 -17.66
N GLN A 143 -15.99 52.38 -17.73
CA GLN A 143 -17.47 52.23 -17.82
C GLN A 143 -18.22 52.31 -19.19
N THR A 144 -18.83 51.16 -19.50
CA THR A 144 -20.28 51.00 -19.83
C THR A 144 -20.72 50.84 -21.30
N LEU A 145 -21.75 49.98 -21.43
CA LEU A 145 -22.50 49.47 -22.59
C LEU A 145 -22.82 50.46 -23.72
N GLY A 146 -22.86 49.93 -24.95
CA GLY A 146 -23.59 50.52 -26.09
C GLY A 146 -23.78 49.54 -27.27
N ARG A 147 -24.98 48.95 -27.44
CA ARG A 147 -25.33 48.04 -28.56
C ARG A 147 -25.97 48.78 -29.75
N ARG A 148 -25.61 48.37 -30.98
CA ARG A 148 -26.44 48.23 -32.21
C ARG A 148 -25.53 47.60 -33.30
N LEU A 149 -25.85 46.52 -34.03
CA LEU A 149 -26.96 46.23 -34.98
C LEU A 149 -27.06 47.27 -36.11
N CYS A 150 -27.20 46.92 -37.41
CA CYS A 150 -27.34 45.62 -38.12
C CYS A 150 -26.64 45.77 -39.51
N VAL A 151 -26.46 44.79 -40.41
CA VAL A 151 -27.40 43.98 -41.24
C VAL A 151 -26.51 42.90 -41.91
N TRP A 152 -26.65 41.60 -41.60
CA TRP A 152 -27.47 40.57 -42.27
C TRP A 152 -27.07 40.13 -43.70
N THR A 153 -26.86 38.82 -43.85
CA THR A 153 -27.32 38.02 -45.01
C THR A 153 -27.94 36.73 -44.44
N LYS A 154 -29.03 36.21 -45.02
CA LYS A 154 -29.88 35.19 -44.36
C LYS A 154 -30.58 34.23 -45.32
N ALA A 155 -30.36 32.93 -45.14
CA ALA A 155 -31.19 31.79 -45.55
C ALA A 155 -30.77 30.63 -44.63
N LEU A 156 -31.54 30.06 -43.68
CA LEU A 156 -32.93 29.50 -43.70
C LEU A 156 -33.08 28.40 -44.75
N LEU A 157 -33.67 27.23 -44.44
CA LEU A 157 -34.91 26.94 -43.69
C LEU A 157 -34.68 25.87 -42.57
N MET A 158 -35.29 25.88 -41.37
CA MET A 158 -36.71 25.78 -40.94
C MET A 158 -37.32 24.36 -41.06
N GLN A 159 -38.29 23.90 -40.23
CA GLN A 159 -38.76 24.16 -38.84
C GLN A 159 -39.91 23.11 -38.56
N ASP A 160 -40.39 22.78 -37.36
CA ASP A 160 -40.04 23.15 -35.97
C ASP A 160 -40.12 21.89 -35.04
N GLU A 161 -40.98 21.61 -34.04
CA GLU A 161 -42.08 22.31 -33.33
C GLU A 161 -42.10 22.04 -31.80
N GLN A 162 -42.55 23.06 -31.07
CA GLN A 162 -43.28 23.19 -29.78
C GLN A 162 -43.24 22.04 -28.72
N VAL A 163 -42.96 22.23 -27.41
CA VAL A 163 -43.12 23.33 -26.41
C VAL A 163 -44.51 23.42 -25.74
N SER A 164 -44.60 23.17 -24.41
CA SER A 164 -45.18 24.11 -23.41
C SER A 164 -45.28 23.62 -21.93
N ILE A 165 -44.77 24.47 -21.01
CA ILE A 165 -45.36 24.87 -19.69
C ILE A 165 -45.42 23.87 -18.50
N VAL A 166 -45.23 24.42 -17.28
CA VAL A 166 -45.35 23.77 -15.95
C VAL A 166 -46.15 24.66 -14.98
N CYS A 167 -47.09 24.09 -14.21
CA CYS A 167 -47.60 24.61 -12.91
C CYS A 167 -48.38 23.49 -12.14
N PRO A 168 -48.78 23.66 -10.85
CA PRO A 168 -48.58 22.56 -9.88
C PRO A 168 -49.82 21.92 -9.22
N ARG A 169 -49.54 20.78 -8.54
CA ARG A 169 -50.34 19.96 -7.59
C ARG A 169 -51.33 18.92 -8.19
N CYS A 170 -51.40 17.79 -7.46
CA CYS A 170 -52.42 16.72 -7.44
C CYS A 170 -52.31 15.50 -8.41
N TYR A 171 -51.69 14.42 -7.87
CA TYR A 171 -52.11 12.99 -7.88
C TYR A 171 -52.72 12.28 -9.12
N LEU A 172 -51.97 11.26 -9.62
CA LEU A 172 -52.43 9.96 -10.22
C LEU A 172 -53.27 10.03 -11.53
N VAL A 173 -53.40 9.03 -12.42
CA VAL A 173 -53.41 7.54 -12.38
C VAL A 173 -52.67 6.94 -13.63
N TRP A 174 -52.63 5.60 -13.79
CA TRP A 174 -51.85 4.79 -14.76
C TRP A 174 -52.64 4.30 -16.03
N PRO A 175 -52.05 3.53 -16.99
CA PRO A 175 -52.40 3.57 -18.43
C PRO A 175 -53.19 2.36 -19.02
N LEU A 176 -53.27 2.28 -20.36
CA LEU A 176 -53.87 1.20 -21.19
C LEU A 176 -52.90 0.69 -22.28
N GLY A 177 -53.02 -0.60 -22.65
CA GLY A 177 -52.42 -1.22 -23.87
C GLY A 177 -53.46 -1.41 -25.00
N THR A 178 -53.31 -2.30 -26.01
CA THR A 178 -52.32 -3.38 -26.26
C THR A 178 -52.47 -3.93 -27.71
N VAL A 179 -51.61 -4.91 -28.10
CA VAL A 179 -51.91 -6.10 -28.97
C VAL A 179 -51.61 -6.12 -30.50
N LEU A 180 -51.31 -7.34 -31.00
CA LEU A 180 -50.89 -7.87 -32.34
C LEU A 180 -49.39 -7.69 -32.72
N GLU A 181 -48.55 -8.68 -33.14
CA GLU A 181 -48.62 -9.98 -33.88
C GLU A 181 -48.23 -9.89 -35.39
N THR A 182 -47.55 -10.85 -36.07
CA THR A 182 -46.96 -12.18 -35.73
C THR A 182 -45.76 -12.58 -36.67
N LEU A 183 -45.06 -13.70 -36.35
CA LEU A 183 -44.32 -14.65 -37.26
C LEU A 183 -43.02 -14.23 -38.02
N PHE A 184 -41.91 -14.98 -37.79
CA PHE A 184 -41.40 -16.08 -38.67
C PHE A 184 -40.25 -16.88 -37.98
N ALA A 185 -39.65 -17.91 -38.63
CA ALA A 185 -38.93 -19.01 -37.94
C ALA A 185 -37.70 -19.63 -38.67
N PHE A 186 -37.02 -20.57 -37.97
CA PHE A 186 -35.82 -21.38 -38.34
C PHE A 186 -34.48 -20.59 -38.41
N TYR A 187 -33.32 -21.09 -37.96
CA TYR A 187 -32.74 -22.44 -38.14
C TYR A 187 -31.87 -22.94 -36.94
N LEU A 188 -31.50 -24.22 -36.96
CA LEU A 188 -30.51 -24.88 -36.07
C LEU A 188 -29.65 -25.88 -36.87
N PRO A 189 -28.38 -26.10 -36.49
CA PRO A 189 -27.79 -27.45 -36.53
C PRO A 189 -27.20 -27.89 -35.18
N THR A 190 -26.88 -29.18 -35.05
CA THR A 190 -26.60 -29.87 -33.77
C THR A 190 -25.29 -30.68 -33.78
N GLN A 191 -25.08 -31.49 -32.73
CA GLN A 191 -24.04 -32.52 -32.50
C GLN A 191 -22.75 -32.00 -31.81
N TYR A 192 -22.11 -32.73 -30.88
CA TYR A 192 -22.37 -34.03 -30.22
C TYR A 192 -21.82 -33.98 -28.77
N ALA A 193 -21.88 -34.96 -27.85
CA ALA A 193 -22.17 -36.40 -27.90
C ALA A 193 -22.88 -36.88 -26.58
N TRP A 194 -22.58 -38.09 -26.09
CA TRP A 194 -23.07 -38.66 -24.81
C TRP A 194 -21.97 -39.48 -24.11
N HIS A 195 -22.02 -39.57 -22.77
CA HIS A 195 -21.51 -40.71 -22.00
C HIS A 195 -22.43 -40.99 -20.80
N THR A 196 -22.63 -42.27 -20.49
CA THR A 196 -23.56 -42.75 -19.44
C THR A 196 -22.82 -43.50 -18.34
N PHE A 197 -23.27 -43.37 -17.09
CA PHE A 197 -23.03 -44.36 -16.04
C PHE A 197 -24.20 -44.39 -15.04
N THR A 198 -24.43 -45.53 -14.40
CA THR A 198 -25.67 -45.82 -13.65
C THR A 198 -25.50 -45.87 -12.14
N GLY A 199 -26.39 -45.20 -11.39
CA GLY A 199 -26.51 -45.28 -9.93
C GLY A 199 -27.98 -45.45 -9.48
N LYS A 200 -28.23 -46.03 -8.30
CA LYS A 200 -29.58 -46.46 -7.88
C LYS A 200 -30.27 -45.54 -6.86
N ARG A 201 -31.54 -45.24 -7.17
CA ARG A 201 -32.72 -44.94 -6.31
C ARG A 201 -32.52 -44.81 -4.79
N HIS A 202 -33.20 -43.82 -4.21
CA HIS A 202 -34.20 -44.06 -3.15
C HIS A 202 -35.47 -43.20 -3.40
N ILE A 203 -36.58 -43.49 -2.71
CA ILE A 203 -37.94 -42.97 -3.04
C ILE A 203 -38.66 -42.51 -1.76
N ALA A 204 -39.23 -41.30 -1.80
CA ALA A 204 -40.38 -40.83 -1.00
C ALA A 204 -40.97 -39.58 -1.70
N SER A 205 -41.99 -39.72 -2.55
CA SER A 205 -43.43 -39.67 -2.18
C SER A 205 -43.91 -38.29 -1.70
N VAL A 206 -44.42 -37.47 -2.62
CA VAL A 206 -45.27 -36.30 -2.33
C VAL A 206 -46.60 -36.52 -3.07
N GLN A 207 -47.72 -36.46 -2.35
CA GLN A 207 -49.06 -36.58 -2.95
C GLN A 207 -49.54 -35.22 -3.46
N PHE A 208 -50.13 -35.22 -4.66
CA PHE A 208 -50.89 -34.09 -5.17
C PHE A 208 -52.29 -34.06 -4.54
N SER A 209 -52.71 -32.89 -4.05
CA SER A 209 -54.11 -32.48 -4.03
C SER A 209 -54.23 -31.15 -4.77
N ARG A 210 -55.21 -31.04 -5.67
CA ARG A 210 -55.56 -29.80 -6.38
C ARG A 210 -56.64 -29.07 -5.57
N ASN A 211 -56.71 -27.75 -5.57
CA ASN A 211 -57.47 -27.00 -6.59
C ASN A 211 -57.31 -25.47 -6.44
N LEU A 212 -57.35 -24.77 -7.58
CA LEU A 212 -58.15 -23.55 -7.89
C LEU A 212 -58.20 -22.41 -6.82
N THR A 213 -57.97 -21.12 -7.14
CA THR A 213 -57.71 -20.42 -8.43
C THR A 213 -57.28 -18.97 -8.16
N ALA A 214 -56.36 -18.42 -8.97
CA ALA A 214 -56.38 -17.04 -9.48
C ALA A 214 -55.10 -16.75 -10.30
N HIS A 215 -55.22 -16.07 -11.44
CA HIS A 215 -54.09 -15.45 -12.14
C HIS A 215 -54.05 -13.95 -11.82
N THR A 216 -52.86 -13.43 -11.49
CA THR A 216 -52.53 -12.00 -11.61
C THR A 216 -51.13 -11.88 -12.20
N LEU A 217 -50.89 -10.84 -13.00
CA LEU A 217 -49.65 -10.64 -13.76
C LEU A 217 -48.50 -10.08 -12.90
N ARG A 218 -47.27 -10.27 -13.39
CA ARG A 218 -46.06 -9.65 -12.82
C ARG A 218 -46.15 -8.13 -12.86
N SER A 219 -45.81 -7.47 -11.76
CA SER A 219 -45.23 -6.13 -11.76
C SER A 219 -43.70 -6.21 -11.69
N THR A 220 -43.00 -5.25 -12.29
CA THR A 220 -41.54 -5.16 -12.17
C THR A 220 -41.14 -4.69 -10.77
N GLU A 221 -40.34 -5.49 -10.06
CA GLU A 221 -39.71 -5.06 -8.81
C GLU A 221 -38.59 -4.06 -9.12
N SER A 222 -38.79 -2.80 -8.75
CA SER A 222 -37.73 -1.80 -8.71
C SER A 222 -36.75 -2.15 -7.58
N LEU A 223 -35.45 -2.12 -7.85
CA LEU A 223 -34.40 -2.32 -6.86
C LEU A 223 -34.54 -1.29 -5.72
N ASN A 224 -35.03 -1.74 -4.56
CA ASN A 224 -35.10 -0.93 -3.35
C ASN A 224 -33.68 -0.75 -2.77
N VAL A 225 -32.99 0.29 -3.22
CA VAL A 225 -31.74 0.75 -2.59
C VAL A 225 -32.06 1.22 -1.16
N PRO A 226 -31.48 0.62 -0.10
CA PRO A 226 -31.75 1.05 1.27
C PRO A 226 -31.34 2.49 1.51
N HIS A 227 -32.21 3.27 2.17
CA HIS A 227 -31.83 4.57 2.71
C HIS A 227 -31.17 4.38 4.10
N PRO A 228 -30.09 5.13 4.41
CA PRO A 228 -29.41 5.01 5.70
C PRO A 228 -30.33 5.40 6.86
N PRO A 229 -30.15 4.82 8.06
CA PRO A 229 -31.01 5.07 9.21
C PRO A 229 -30.99 6.55 9.64
N SER A 230 -32.16 7.06 10.01
CA SER A 230 -32.37 8.46 10.40
C SER A 230 -31.83 8.76 11.81
N HIS A 231 -30.51 8.88 11.93
CA HIS A 231 -29.88 9.23 13.20
C HIS A 231 -30.39 10.57 13.78
N SER A 232 -30.79 10.52 15.04
CA SER A 232 -31.09 11.70 15.85
C SER A 232 -29.88 12.63 15.91
N LYS A 233 -30.08 13.92 15.64
CA LYS A 233 -29.01 14.94 15.73
C LYS A 233 -28.74 15.31 17.19
N THR A 234 -28.03 14.44 17.92
CA THR A 234 -27.37 14.83 19.17
C THR A 234 -26.20 15.76 18.84
N THR A 235 -26.33 17.04 19.19
CA THR A 235 -25.46 18.13 18.72
C THR A 235 -24.13 18.23 19.48
N ASN A 236 -23.33 17.17 19.50
CA ASN A 236 -21.88 17.30 19.68
C ASN A 236 -21.30 17.69 18.32
N MET A 237 -20.87 18.94 18.17
CA MET A 237 -20.32 19.42 16.90
C MET A 237 -18.98 18.76 16.60
N SER A 238 -18.90 18.06 15.47
CA SER A 238 -17.65 17.54 14.95
C SER A 238 -16.79 18.69 14.43
N VAL A 239 -15.60 18.86 15.00
CA VAL A 239 -14.63 19.91 14.65
C VAL A 239 -13.31 19.28 14.23
N LEU A 240 -12.68 19.81 13.19
CA LEU A 240 -11.33 19.45 12.75
C LEU A 240 -10.38 20.67 12.86
N PRO A 241 -9.08 20.46 13.07
CA PRO A 241 -8.09 21.53 13.03
C PRO A 241 -8.13 22.32 11.71
N LYS A 242 -7.81 23.62 11.75
CA LYS A 242 -7.83 24.49 10.55
C LYS A 242 -6.70 24.20 9.56
N ASP A 243 -5.63 23.64 10.10
CA ASP A 243 -4.42 23.13 9.47
C ASP A 243 -4.50 21.63 9.13
N PHE A 244 -5.66 20.99 9.38
CA PHE A 244 -5.89 19.59 9.00
C PHE A 244 -5.90 19.45 7.48
N GLU A 245 -4.88 18.77 6.94
CA GLU A 245 -4.69 18.61 5.50
C GLU A 245 -5.54 17.46 4.96
N TRP A 246 -6.23 17.66 3.84
CA TRP A 246 -7.08 16.62 3.27
C TRP A 246 -6.96 16.51 1.75
N GLY A 247 -7.23 15.32 1.25
CA GLY A 247 -7.00 14.98 -0.15
C GLY A 247 -7.59 13.65 -0.58
N PHE A 248 -7.05 13.13 -1.67
CA PHE A 248 -7.42 11.84 -2.28
C PHE A 248 -6.17 10.99 -2.49
N ALA A 249 -6.33 9.67 -2.47
CA ALA A 249 -5.27 8.69 -2.67
C ALA A 249 -5.46 7.84 -3.94
N THR A 250 -4.34 7.38 -4.50
CA THR A 250 -4.23 6.46 -5.66
C THR A 250 -2.90 5.69 -5.60
N ALA A 251 -2.72 4.69 -6.47
CA ALA A 251 -1.49 3.93 -6.64
C ALA A 251 -1.11 3.76 -8.12
N SER A 252 0.19 3.77 -8.40
CA SER A 252 0.84 3.65 -9.71
C SER A 252 0.22 2.57 -10.60
N TYR A 253 0.36 1.28 -10.23
CA TYR A 253 -0.15 0.18 -11.06
C TYR A 253 -1.69 0.16 -11.16
N GLN A 254 -2.40 0.78 -10.23
CA GLN A 254 -3.86 0.81 -10.24
C GLN A 254 -4.44 1.86 -11.20
N ILE A 255 -3.69 2.93 -11.55
CA ILE A 255 -4.19 4.04 -12.38
C ILE A 255 -3.35 4.39 -13.62
N GLU A 256 -2.03 4.15 -13.62
CA GLU A 256 -1.14 4.75 -14.63
C GLU A 256 -1.37 4.22 -16.05
N GLY A 257 -1.44 2.90 -16.20
CA GLY A 257 -1.31 2.26 -17.51
C GLY A 257 0.09 2.46 -18.09
N ALA A 258 0.19 2.40 -19.42
CA ALA A 258 1.43 2.63 -20.17
C ALA A 258 2.60 1.76 -19.64
N VAL A 259 2.30 0.47 -19.44
CA VAL A 259 3.15 -0.48 -18.71
C VAL A 259 4.46 -0.81 -19.41
N ASP A 260 4.49 -0.75 -20.74
CA ASP A 260 5.61 -1.06 -21.63
C ASP A 260 6.23 0.19 -22.28
N GLN A 261 5.70 1.38 -21.97
CA GLN A 261 6.06 2.64 -22.62
C GLN A 261 7.22 3.35 -21.93
N ASP A 262 7.90 4.23 -22.70
CA ASP A 262 8.96 5.13 -22.22
C ASP A 262 10.06 4.46 -21.39
N GLY A 263 10.34 3.17 -21.66
CA GLY A 263 11.39 2.40 -21.00
C GLY A 263 11.03 1.89 -19.60
N ARG A 264 9.75 1.83 -19.22
CA ARG A 264 9.30 1.12 -18.00
C ARG A 264 9.65 -0.37 -18.09
N GLY A 265 10.16 -0.93 -16.98
CA GLY A 265 10.31 -2.38 -16.80
C GLY A 265 9.04 -3.01 -16.21
N LYS A 266 8.91 -4.34 -16.29
CA LYS A 266 7.80 -5.04 -15.64
C LYS A 266 7.91 -4.97 -14.11
N SER A 267 6.78 -4.86 -13.42
CA SER A 267 6.65 -5.20 -12.00
C SER A 267 6.11 -6.62 -11.80
N ILE A 268 6.10 -7.10 -10.56
CA ILE A 268 5.48 -8.38 -10.20
C ILE A 268 3.99 -8.45 -10.51
N TRP A 269 3.28 -7.31 -10.56
CA TRP A 269 1.87 -7.28 -10.96
C TRP A 269 1.68 -7.40 -12.47
N ASP A 270 2.56 -6.81 -13.28
CA ASP A 270 2.56 -7.01 -14.74
C ASP A 270 2.70 -8.49 -15.11
N THR A 271 3.46 -9.26 -14.33
CA THR A 271 3.58 -10.72 -14.50
C THR A 271 2.36 -11.46 -13.93
N PHE A 272 1.91 -11.11 -12.72
CA PHE A 272 0.83 -11.82 -12.03
C PHE A 272 -0.54 -11.68 -12.72
N CYS A 273 -0.86 -10.50 -13.27
CA CYS A 273 -2.08 -10.28 -14.06
C CYS A 273 -2.07 -11.03 -15.40
N HIS A 274 -0.90 -11.41 -15.91
CA HIS A 274 -0.70 -12.15 -17.17
C HIS A 274 -0.44 -13.66 -16.97
N LEU A 275 -0.73 -14.20 -15.78
CA LEU A 275 -0.78 -15.64 -15.57
C LEU A 275 -1.96 -16.24 -16.34
N GLU A 276 -1.76 -17.41 -16.94
CA GLU A 276 -2.81 -18.18 -17.62
C GLU A 276 -3.03 -19.54 -16.93
N PRO A 277 -4.24 -19.84 -16.44
CA PRO A 277 -5.43 -18.97 -16.38
C PRO A 277 -5.26 -17.80 -15.39
N SER A 278 -5.89 -16.66 -15.71
CA SER A 278 -5.84 -15.45 -14.88
C SER A 278 -6.37 -15.67 -13.45
N ARG A 279 -5.65 -15.09 -12.49
CA ARG A 279 -6.00 -15.05 -11.06
C ARG A 279 -6.59 -13.71 -10.61
N THR A 280 -6.69 -12.76 -11.56
CA THR A 280 -7.10 -11.36 -11.35
C THR A 280 -8.42 -11.04 -12.04
N LYS A 281 -9.31 -12.05 -12.14
CA LYS A 281 -10.59 -12.03 -12.87
C LYS A 281 -10.47 -11.61 -14.35
N GLY A 282 -9.32 -11.84 -14.98
CA GLY A 282 -9.05 -11.40 -16.36
C GLY A 282 -8.71 -9.91 -16.51
N ALA A 283 -8.47 -9.19 -15.41
CA ALA A 283 -8.05 -7.79 -15.42
C ALA A 283 -6.52 -7.65 -15.23
N ASN A 284 -5.94 -6.67 -15.91
CA ASN A 284 -4.54 -6.25 -15.78
C ASN A 284 -4.43 -4.72 -15.70
N GLY A 285 -3.28 -4.18 -15.33
CA GLY A 285 -3.02 -2.75 -15.19
C GLY A 285 -2.50 -2.05 -16.45
N ASP A 286 -2.58 -2.68 -17.62
CA ASP A 286 -1.87 -2.25 -18.84
C ASP A 286 -2.31 -0.86 -19.32
N ILE A 287 -3.62 -0.62 -19.24
CA ILE A 287 -4.26 0.67 -19.50
C ILE A 287 -4.70 1.31 -18.18
N ALA A 288 -5.26 0.55 -17.23
CA ALA A 288 -5.78 1.07 -15.96
C ALA A 288 -6.73 2.27 -16.18
N CYS A 289 -6.43 3.41 -15.58
CA CYS A 289 -7.14 4.66 -15.82
C CYS A 289 -6.47 5.53 -16.90
N ASP A 290 -5.38 5.08 -17.53
CA ASP A 290 -4.58 5.83 -18.50
C ASP A 290 -4.03 7.16 -17.91
N HIS A 291 -3.80 7.20 -16.59
CA HIS A 291 -3.32 8.39 -15.87
C HIS A 291 -1.95 8.86 -16.37
N TYR A 292 -1.11 7.96 -16.92
CA TYR A 292 0.17 8.33 -17.54
C TYR A 292 0.02 9.41 -18.64
N HIS A 293 -1.10 9.36 -19.38
CA HIS A 293 -1.45 10.34 -20.40
C HIS A 293 -2.46 11.41 -19.93
N ARG A 294 -3.22 11.12 -18.86
CA ARG A 294 -4.42 11.90 -18.45
C ARG A 294 -4.32 12.65 -17.12
N PHE A 295 -3.18 12.64 -16.44
CA PHE A 295 -3.04 13.25 -15.11
C PHE A 295 -3.52 14.70 -15.00
N GLU A 296 -3.44 15.51 -16.07
CA GLU A 296 -3.98 16.88 -16.07
C GLU A 296 -5.52 16.90 -15.88
N GLU A 297 -6.26 15.95 -16.49
CA GLU A 297 -7.70 15.76 -16.26
C GLU A 297 -7.98 15.39 -14.80
N ASP A 298 -7.20 14.45 -14.26
CA ASP A 298 -7.31 14.02 -12.86
C ASP A 298 -6.94 15.13 -11.85
N PHE A 299 -6.07 16.07 -12.23
CA PHE A 299 -5.65 17.18 -11.37
C PHE A 299 -6.60 18.39 -11.45
N ASP A 300 -7.18 18.67 -12.61
CA ASP A 300 -8.32 19.60 -12.73
C ASP A 300 -9.50 19.15 -11.85
N LEU A 301 -9.69 17.84 -11.69
CA LEU A 301 -10.67 17.28 -10.76
C LEU A 301 -10.28 17.50 -9.30
N LEU A 302 -8.99 17.35 -8.91
CA LEU A 302 -8.52 17.68 -7.55
C LEU A 302 -8.79 19.16 -7.18
N GLU A 303 -8.58 20.10 -8.11
CA GLU A 303 -8.91 21.52 -7.91
C GLU A 303 -10.42 21.78 -7.79
N LYS A 304 -11.22 21.14 -8.67
CA LYS A 304 -12.68 21.19 -8.65
C LYS A 304 -13.22 20.71 -7.31
N TYR A 305 -12.72 19.59 -6.81
CA TYR A 305 -13.02 19.05 -5.48
C TYR A 305 -12.40 19.92 -4.37
N GLY A 306 -11.36 20.69 -4.68
CA GLY A 306 -10.72 21.64 -3.77
C GLY A 306 -9.82 20.99 -2.72
N ALA A 307 -9.27 19.82 -3.06
CA ALA A 307 -8.28 19.11 -2.25
C ALA A 307 -7.12 20.03 -1.83
N LYS A 308 -6.43 19.68 -0.75
CA LYS A 308 -5.23 20.37 -0.28
C LYS A 308 -3.98 19.54 -0.52
N ALA A 309 -4.11 18.21 -0.47
CA ALA A 309 -3.07 17.28 -0.85
C ALA A 309 -3.56 16.22 -1.85
N TYR A 310 -2.61 15.53 -2.48
CA TYR A 310 -2.86 14.34 -3.28
C TYR A 310 -1.79 13.30 -2.98
N ARG A 311 -2.24 12.08 -2.65
CA ARG A 311 -1.37 10.94 -2.39
C ARG A 311 -1.33 10.03 -3.61
N PHE A 312 -0.13 9.79 -4.12
CA PHE A 312 0.14 8.84 -5.19
C PHE A 312 1.37 7.99 -4.84
N SER A 313 1.65 6.95 -5.64
CA SER A 313 2.93 6.23 -5.59
C SER A 313 3.76 6.47 -6.84
N ILE A 314 5.08 6.38 -6.69
CA ILE A 314 6.02 6.31 -7.80
C ILE A 314 6.23 4.84 -8.13
N SER A 315 6.15 4.47 -9.40
CA SER A 315 6.43 3.09 -9.81
C SER A 315 7.92 2.83 -9.89
N TRP A 316 8.43 1.95 -9.03
CA TRP A 316 9.85 1.60 -8.98
C TRP A 316 10.33 1.12 -10.35
N SER A 317 9.58 0.24 -11.01
CA SER A 317 9.92 -0.28 -12.36
C SER A 317 9.83 0.78 -13.47
N ARG A 318 9.18 1.94 -13.24
CA ARG A 318 9.23 3.09 -14.16
C ARG A 318 10.47 3.96 -13.93
N ILE A 319 11.00 4.03 -12.70
CA ILE A 319 12.23 4.78 -12.36
C ILE A 319 13.52 3.98 -12.60
N ILE A 320 13.55 2.71 -12.20
CA ILE A 320 14.69 1.79 -12.39
C ILE A 320 14.11 0.50 -13.01
N PRO A 321 14.20 0.32 -14.34
CA PRO A 321 13.48 -0.77 -15.03
C PRO A 321 13.84 -2.17 -14.55
N PHE A 322 15.12 -2.40 -14.21
CA PHE A 322 15.62 -3.64 -13.63
C PHE A 322 15.69 -3.62 -12.09
N GLY A 323 15.23 -2.51 -11.47
CA GLY A 323 15.08 -2.29 -10.04
C GLY A 323 16.35 -2.05 -9.22
N GLY A 324 17.47 -2.70 -9.54
CA GLY A 324 18.61 -2.83 -8.64
C GLY A 324 19.49 -1.58 -8.52
N ARG A 325 20.26 -1.50 -7.42
CA ARG A 325 21.07 -0.32 -7.07
C ARG A 325 22.17 0.06 -8.07
N ASN A 326 22.54 -0.88 -8.94
CA ASN A 326 23.57 -0.72 -9.97
C ASN A 326 22.99 -0.61 -11.39
N ASP A 327 21.67 -0.73 -11.55
CA ASP A 327 21.00 -0.70 -12.85
C ASP A 327 20.76 0.75 -13.35
N PRO A 328 20.63 0.96 -14.66
CA PRO A 328 20.38 2.29 -15.22
C PRO A 328 19.02 2.86 -14.77
N VAL A 329 19.03 4.13 -14.39
CA VAL A 329 17.83 4.91 -14.05
C VAL A 329 17.17 5.43 -15.33
N ASN A 330 15.86 5.25 -15.45
CA ASN A 330 15.06 5.78 -16.54
C ASN A 330 14.74 7.27 -16.34
N VAL A 331 15.38 8.13 -17.15
CA VAL A 331 15.17 9.58 -17.12
C VAL A 331 13.78 9.98 -17.60
N THR A 332 13.16 9.22 -18.52
CA THR A 332 11.79 9.53 -19.00
C THR A 332 10.76 9.24 -17.90
N GLY A 333 10.92 8.14 -17.17
CA GLY A 333 10.16 7.86 -15.95
C GLY A 333 10.30 8.95 -14.89
N ILE A 334 11.50 9.46 -14.64
CA ILE A 334 11.71 10.62 -13.77
C ILE A 334 10.98 11.86 -14.29
N ASN A 335 11.04 12.12 -15.59
CA ASN A 335 10.38 13.28 -16.20
C ASN A 335 8.85 13.20 -16.15
N PHE A 336 8.26 11.99 -16.13
CA PHE A 336 6.84 11.81 -15.86
C PHE A 336 6.47 12.30 -14.45
N TYR A 337 7.11 11.77 -13.39
CA TYR A 337 6.78 12.19 -12.02
C TYR A 337 7.16 13.63 -11.71
N ASN A 338 8.20 14.20 -12.35
CA ASN A 338 8.46 15.64 -12.30
C ASN A 338 7.26 16.44 -12.83
N ARG A 339 6.72 16.10 -14.00
CA ARG A 339 5.50 16.75 -14.53
C ARG A 339 4.33 16.61 -13.56
N LEU A 340 4.13 15.43 -12.94
CA LEU A 340 3.07 15.27 -11.94
C LEU A 340 3.24 16.24 -10.76
N ILE A 341 4.44 16.29 -10.17
CA ILE A 341 4.76 17.11 -9.00
C ILE A 341 4.59 18.61 -9.32
N ASP A 342 5.09 19.05 -10.48
CA ASP A 342 5.01 20.45 -10.90
C ASP A 342 3.56 20.85 -11.24
N ALA A 343 2.77 19.95 -11.84
CA ALA A 343 1.36 20.15 -12.17
C ALA A 343 0.42 20.11 -10.95
N LEU A 344 0.81 19.48 -9.84
CA LEU A 344 0.12 19.56 -8.55
C LEU A 344 0.46 20.87 -7.83
N LEU A 345 1.74 21.25 -7.79
CA LEU A 345 2.20 22.44 -7.09
C LEU A 345 1.76 23.74 -7.78
N SER A 346 1.67 23.78 -9.10
CA SER A 346 1.09 24.92 -9.84
C SER A 346 -0.39 25.16 -9.50
N ARG A 347 -1.11 24.09 -9.13
CA ARG A 347 -2.50 24.08 -8.66
C ARG A 347 -2.63 24.28 -7.14
N GLY A 348 -1.51 24.43 -6.42
CA GLY A 348 -1.49 24.60 -4.96
C GLY A 348 -1.90 23.34 -4.18
N ILE A 349 -1.67 22.16 -4.75
CA ILE A 349 -1.95 20.85 -4.13
C ILE A 349 -0.64 20.25 -3.63
N THR A 350 -0.56 19.90 -2.34
CA THR A 350 0.61 19.27 -1.71
C THR A 350 0.79 17.83 -2.23
N PRO A 351 1.94 17.48 -2.85
CA PRO A 351 2.24 16.10 -3.20
C PRO A 351 2.62 15.29 -1.94
N TRP A 352 1.95 14.15 -1.75
CA TRP A 352 2.31 13.09 -0.80
C TRP A 352 2.72 11.85 -1.57
N VAL A 353 3.96 11.41 -1.41
CA VAL A 353 4.57 10.41 -2.29
C VAL A 353 4.86 9.12 -1.56
N THR A 354 4.23 8.03 -2.03
CA THR A 354 4.51 6.66 -1.61
C THR A 354 5.59 6.07 -2.50
N LEU A 355 6.70 5.60 -1.93
CA LEU A 355 7.82 5.04 -2.68
C LEU A 355 7.51 3.63 -3.20
N TYR A 356 6.90 2.78 -2.37
CA TYR A 356 6.52 1.41 -2.75
C TYR A 356 5.04 1.16 -2.55
N HIS A 357 4.33 0.79 -3.62
CA HIS A 357 2.93 0.35 -3.56
C HIS A 357 2.77 -0.98 -4.31
N TRP A 358 3.41 -2.01 -3.75
CA TRP A 358 3.36 -3.42 -4.19
C TRP A 358 3.93 -3.73 -5.59
N ASP A 359 4.44 -2.72 -6.30
CA ASP A 359 4.91 -2.80 -7.69
C ASP A 359 6.44 -3.01 -7.81
N LEU A 360 6.95 -4.02 -7.08
CA LEU A 360 8.36 -4.46 -7.15
C LEU A 360 8.75 -4.78 -8.61
N PRO A 361 9.88 -4.29 -9.13
CA PRO A 361 10.38 -4.70 -10.46
C PRO A 361 10.56 -6.21 -10.55
N GLN A 362 10.00 -6.84 -11.58
CA GLN A 362 10.00 -8.30 -11.79
C GLN A 362 11.43 -8.84 -11.79
N GLU A 363 12.36 -8.11 -12.38
CA GLU A 363 13.79 -8.43 -12.42
C GLU A 363 14.39 -8.67 -11.01
N LEU A 364 13.93 -7.97 -9.97
CA LEU A 364 14.39 -8.23 -8.59
C LEU A 364 13.78 -9.52 -8.02
N HIS A 365 12.59 -9.90 -8.45
CA HIS A 365 12.02 -11.21 -8.16
C HIS A 365 12.81 -12.32 -8.88
N ASP A 366 13.11 -12.15 -10.16
CA ASP A 366 13.81 -13.16 -10.97
C ASP A 366 15.28 -13.34 -10.55
N ARG A 367 15.96 -12.26 -10.15
CA ARG A 367 17.37 -12.29 -9.73
C ARG A 367 17.59 -12.95 -8.37
N TYR A 368 16.69 -12.75 -7.40
CA TYR A 368 16.92 -13.19 -6.01
C TYR A 368 15.66 -13.46 -5.17
N GLY A 369 14.47 -13.55 -5.77
CA GLY A 369 13.19 -13.74 -5.06
C GLY A 369 12.56 -12.46 -4.50
N GLY A 370 13.11 -11.28 -4.80
CA GLY A 370 12.58 -10.00 -4.33
C GLY A 370 12.67 -9.86 -2.82
N TRP A 371 11.55 -9.59 -2.15
CA TRP A 371 11.50 -9.46 -0.69
C TRP A 371 11.90 -10.71 0.10
N LEU A 372 12.07 -11.86 -0.56
CA LEU A 372 12.62 -13.06 0.07
C LEU A 372 14.14 -12.95 0.37
N ASN A 373 14.88 -12.07 -0.33
CA ASN A 373 16.27 -11.77 -0.01
C ASN A 373 16.37 -10.44 0.74
N ILE A 374 16.21 -10.53 2.07
CA ILE A 374 16.29 -9.40 3.02
C ILE A 374 17.53 -8.52 2.78
N GLU A 375 18.70 -9.12 2.50
CA GLU A 375 19.99 -8.43 2.44
C GLU A 375 20.19 -7.66 1.14
N GLU A 376 19.67 -8.16 0.01
CA GLU A 376 19.76 -7.46 -1.28
C GLU A 376 18.60 -6.48 -1.49
N SER A 377 17.36 -6.87 -1.16
CA SER A 377 16.18 -6.00 -1.33
C SER A 377 16.30 -4.69 -0.55
N GLN A 378 16.89 -4.73 0.65
CA GLN A 378 17.08 -3.53 1.47
C GLN A 378 18.07 -2.53 0.88
N LYS A 379 19.08 -2.99 0.12
CA LYS A 379 20.06 -2.12 -0.55
C LYS A 379 19.49 -1.52 -1.83
N ASP A 380 18.78 -2.33 -2.61
CA ASP A 380 18.16 -1.89 -3.86
C ASP A 380 17.02 -0.90 -3.57
N PHE A 381 16.22 -1.14 -2.52
CA PHE A 381 15.23 -0.16 -2.06
C PHE A 381 15.88 1.12 -1.48
N GLU A 382 16.99 1.02 -0.73
CA GLU A 382 17.70 2.22 -0.25
C GLU A 382 18.14 3.10 -1.43
N GLN A 383 18.71 2.51 -2.49
CA GLN A 383 19.15 3.26 -3.65
C GLN A 383 17.98 3.83 -4.47
N TYR A 384 16.90 3.08 -4.65
CA TYR A 384 15.67 3.59 -5.27
C TYR A 384 15.09 4.79 -4.50
N ALA A 385 14.98 4.69 -3.17
CA ALA A 385 14.56 5.79 -2.32
C ALA A 385 15.49 7.02 -2.46
N ARG A 386 16.82 6.82 -2.47
CA ARG A 386 17.82 7.87 -2.71
C ARG A 386 17.66 8.55 -4.07
N VAL A 387 17.32 7.81 -5.13
CA VAL A 387 16.99 8.38 -6.46
C VAL A 387 15.76 9.29 -6.34
N CYS A 388 14.66 8.81 -5.75
CA CYS A 388 13.46 9.62 -5.56
C CYS A 388 13.71 10.89 -4.72
N TYR A 389 14.42 10.78 -3.59
CA TYR A 389 14.77 11.96 -2.77
C TYR A 389 15.62 12.97 -3.55
N LYS A 390 16.57 12.51 -4.37
CA LYS A 390 17.45 13.36 -5.19
C LYS A 390 16.69 14.13 -6.28
N TYR A 391 15.76 13.49 -6.99
CA TYR A 391 15.10 14.09 -8.15
C TYR A 391 13.80 14.84 -7.83
N PHE A 392 13.18 14.58 -6.67
CA PHE A 392 11.85 15.11 -6.33
C PHE A 392 11.77 15.83 -4.98
N GLY A 393 12.68 15.56 -4.04
CA GLY A 393 12.58 16.06 -2.66
C GLY A 393 12.89 17.55 -2.49
N ASP A 394 13.36 18.23 -3.54
CA ASP A 394 13.39 19.68 -3.64
C ASP A 394 11.97 20.28 -3.53
N ARG A 395 10.97 19.57 -4.08
CA ARG A 395 9.54 19.94 -4.10
C ARG A 395 8.69 19.08 -3.17
N VAL A 396 8.88 17.76 -3.16
CA VAL A 396 8.12 16.80 -2.33
C VAL A 396 8.57 16.87 -0.87
N LYS A 397 7.63 17.15 0.03
CA LYS A 397 7.88 17.28 1.48
C LYS A 397 7.28 16.18 2.34
N ASN A 398 6.49 15.27 1.77
CA ASN A 398 5.81 14.22 2.53
C ASN A 398 6.05 12.86 1.86
N TRP A 399 6.82 12.01 2.54
CA TRP A 399 7.29 10.73 2.02
C TRP A 399 6.71 9.55 2.82
N ILE A 400 6.19 8.55 2.11
CA ILE A 400 5.72 7.29 2.67
C ILE A 400 6.59 6.19 2.06
N THR A 401 7.30 5.38 2.87
CA THR A 401 8.22 4.37 2.31
C THR A 401 7.48 3.18 1.67
N PHE A 402 6.46 2.66 2.34
CA PHE A 402 5.71 1.45 1.96
C PHE A 402 4.23 1.67 2.20
N ASN A 403 3.40 1.18 1.27
CA ASN A 403 1.99 0.91 1.52
C ASN A 403 1.81 -0.52 2.07
N GLU A 404 1.09 -0.66 3.19
CA GLU A 404 0.50 -1.91 3.67
C GLU A 404 1.43 -3.14 3.59
N PRO A 405 2.58 -3.12 4.30
CA PRO A 405 3.55 -4.20 4.23
C PRO A 405 3.00 -5.53 4.76
N TRP A 406 1.92 -5.51 5.56
CA TRP A 406 1.17 -6.70 5.96
C TRP A 406 0.52 -7.39 4.75
N ILE A 407 -0.18 -6.65 3.88
CA ILE A 407 -0.82 -7.22 2.68
C ILE A 407 0.22 -7.75 1.71
N GLN A 408 1.29 -6.98 1.45
CA GLN A 408 2.38 -7.48 0.61
C GLN A 408 2.98 -8.78 1.15
N SER A 409 3.10 -8.93 2.47
CA SER A 409 3.63 -10.15 3.10
C SER A 409 2.63 -11.31 3.05
N ILE A 410 1.40 -11.09 3.52
CA ILE A 410 0.41 -12.15 3.70
C ILE A 410 -0.29 -12.51 2.38
N PHE A 411 -0.80 -11.54 1.61
CA PHE A 411 -1.50 -11.85 0.36
C PHE A 411 -0.51 -12.24 -0.75
N GLY A 412 0.73 -11.72 -0.72
CA GLY A 412 1.79 -12.07 -1.68
C GLY A 412 2.48 -13.42 -1.44
N TYR A 413 2.71 -13.79 -0.17
CA TYR A 413 3.59 -14.93 0.20
C TYR A 413 2.99 -15.92 1.23
N ALA A 414 1.83 -15.63 1.84
CA ALA A 414 1.13 -16.58 2.71
C ALA A 414 -0.08 -17.22 1.99
N ILE A 415 -0.97 -16.39 1.46
CA ILE A 415 -2.21 -16.80 0.76
C ILE A 415 -2.00 -16.87 -0.77
N GLY A 416 -1.03 -16.12 -1.32
CA GLY A 416 -0.68 -16.14 -2.75
C GLY A 416 -1.78 -15.64 -3.69
N VAL A 417 -2.63 -14.72 -3.22
CA VAL A 417 -3.70 -14.09 -4.01
C VAL A 417 -3.30 -12.74 -4.62
N ASN A 418 -2.23 -12.12 -4.11
CA ASN A 418 -1.59 -10.94 -4.70
C ASN A 418 -0.22 -11.32 -5.27
N ALA A 419 0.35 -10.48 -6.14
CA ALA A 419 1.70 -10.68 -6.67
C ALA A 419 2.76 -10.80 -5.54
N PRO A 420 3.76 -11.71 -5.66
CA PRO A 420 4.03 -12.59 -6.80
C PRO A 420 3.23 -13.91 -6.84
N GLY A 421 2.31 -14.14 -5.90
CA GLY A 421 1.42 -15.32 -5.93
C GLY A 421 2.04 -16.60 -5.36
N ARG A 422 2.70 -16.50 -4.20
CA ARG A 422 3.39 -17.62 -3.52
C ARG A 422 2.64 -18.09 -2.29
N SER A 423 2.55 -19.41 -2.10
CA SER A 423 1.85 -20.04 -0.97
C SER A 423 2.13 -21.54 -0.92
N SER A 424 2.10 -22.13 0.27
CA SER A 424 2.00 -23.60 0.47
C SER A 424 0.59 -24.07 0.86
N ILE A 425 -0.40 -23.17 0.92
CA ILE A 425 -1.80 -23.49 1.27
C ILE A 425 -2.82 -23.22 0.15
N ASN A 426 -2.45 -22.42 -0.86
CA ASN A 426 -3.27 -22.14 -2.03
C ASN A 426 -2.85 -23.02 -3.21
N SER A 427 -3.75 -23.90 -3.67
CA SER A 427 -3.50 -24.88 -4.74
C SER A 427 -3.29 -24.28 -6.14
N GLN A 428 -3.51 -22.98 -6.32
CA GLN A 428 -3.11 -22.28 -7.56
C GLN A 428 -1.62 -21.90 -7.56
N CYS A 429 -0.98 -21.82 -6.39
CA CYS A 429 0.42 -21.46 -6.27
C CYS A 429 1.31 -22.66 -6.64
N SER A 430 2.28 -22.44 -7.51
CA SER A 430 3.26 -23.47 -7.92
C SER A 430 4.38 -23.67 -6.89
N GLU A 431 4.57 -22.70 -6.01
CA GLU A 431 5.62 -22.68 -4.98
C GLU A 431 5.31 -21.66 -3.88
N GLY A 432 6.08 -21.74 -2.79
CA GLY A 432 6.00 -20.90 -1.60
C GLY A 432 6.07 -21.72 -0.31
N ASP A 433 6.36 -21.07 0.82
CA ASP A 433 6.17 -21.64 2.16
C ASP A 433 5.46 -20.61 3.06
N THR A 434 4.15 -20.82 3.22
CA THR A 434 3.27 -19.99 4.06
C THR A 434 3.75 -19.92 5.52
N SER A 435 4.51 -20.92 5.98
CA SER A 435 5.03 -20.94 7.36
C SER A 435 6.30 -20.11 7.55
N ALA A 436 6.96 -19.64 6.48
CA ALA A 436 8.26 -18.95 6.52
C ALA A 436 8.31 -17.65 5.69
N GLU A 437 7.93 -17.69 4.40
CA GLU A 437 8.07 -16.58 3.45
C GLU A 437 7.43 -15.24 3.88
N PRO A 438 6.20 -15.17 4.44
CA PRO A 438 5.64 -13.89 4.89
C PRO A 438 6.49 -13.19 5.95
N TRP A 439 7.14 -13.95 6.84
CA TRP A 439 7.96 -13.40 7.94
C TRP A 439 9.30 -12.86 7.43
N ILE A 440 9.84 -13.48 6.37
CA ILE A 440 11.02 -13.02 5.64
C ILE A 440 10.69 -11.71 4.91
N THR A 441 9.63 -11.68 4.11
CA THR A 441 9.14 -10.49 3.39
C THR A 441 8.80 -9.33 4.34
N GLY A 442 8.20 -9.61 5.50
CA GLY A 442 7.93 -8.59 6.51
C GLY A 442 9.20 -7.98 7.08
N LYS A 443 10.22 -8.79 7.44
CA LYS A 443 11.51 -8.25 7.88
C LYS A 443 12.22 -7.48 6.75
N ALA A 444 12.17 -7.97 5.52
CA ALA A 444 12.78 -7.30 4.38
C ALA A 444 12.23 -5.87 4.21
N GLN A 445 10.90 -5.71 4.25
CA GLN A 445 10.26 -4.39 4.18
C GLN A 445 10.62 -3.49 5.37
N ILE A 446 10.67 -4.02 6.60
CA ILE A 446 11.08 -3.25 7.80
C ILE A 446 12.53 -2.74 7.68
N MET A 447 13.47 -3.58 7.23
CA MET A 447 14.87 -3.16 7.08
C MET A 447 15.07 -2.20 5.90
N SER A 448 14.31 -2.40 4.81
CA SER A 448 14.28 -1.51 3.65
C SER A 448 13.75 -0.12 4.02
N HIS A 449 12.67 -0.07 4.79
CA HIS A 449 12.14 1.15 5.39
C HIS A 449 13.20 1.84 6.28
N ALA A 450 13.83 1.11 7.20
CA ALA A 450 14.82 1.66 8.12
C ALA A 450 16.02 2.28 7.37
N ARG A 451 16.48 1.66 6.27
CA ARG A 451 17.50 2.23 5.39
C ARG A 451 17.05 3.49 4.68
N ALA A 452 15.87 3.47 4.06
CA ALA A 452 15.35 4.63 3.33
C ALA A 452 15.14 5.84 4.27
N VAL A 453 14.61 5.61 5.47
CA VAL A 453 14.45 6.65 6.49
C VAL A 453 15.80 7.14 7.01
N ALA A 454 16.75 6.27 7.37
CA ALA A 454 18.08 6.69 7.82
C ALA A 454 18.85 7.46 6.73
N ALA A 455 18.73 7.05 5.47
CA ALA A 455 19.24 7.80 4.32
C ALA A 455 18.59 9.18 4.21
N TYR A 456 17.27 9.27 4.37
CA TYR A 456 16.54 10.54 4.37
C TYR A 456 16.99 11.44 5.52
N ASN A 457 16.99 10.95 6.75
CA ASN A 457 17.36 11.69 7.96
C ASN A 457 18.77 12.30 7.84
N LYS A 458 19.73 11.50 7.36
CA LYS A 458 21.15 11.87 7.27
C LYS A 458 21.47 12.80 6.10
N ASP A 459 21.02 12.43 4.89
CA ASP A 459 21.53 13.02 3.65
C ASP A 459 20.57 14.04 3.01
N PHE A 460 19.28 14.07 3.41
CA PHE A 460 18.24 14.86 2.73
C PHE A 460 17.39 15.77 3.65
N ARG A 461 16.92 15.30 4.82
CA ARG A 461 15.93 16.00 5.68
C ARG A 461 16.34 17.44 5.99
N ALA A 462 17.60 17.67 6.38
CA ALA A 462 18.09 19.01 6.73
C ALA A 462 18.13 20.00 5.55
N LEU A 463 18.30 19.49 4.32
CA LEU A 463 18.31 20.30 3.09
C LEU A 463 16.90 20.53 2.54
N GLN A 464 16.04 19.52 2.66
CA GLN A 464 14.74 19.47 2.00
C GLN A 464 13.57 19.92 2.89
N GLN A 465 13.73 19.87 4.21
CA GLN A 465 12.71 20.24 5.21
C GLN A 465 11.39 19.46 5.05
N GLY A 466 11.47 18.20 4.60
CA GLY A 466 10.35 17.28 4.51
C GLY A 466 10.28 16.28 5.67
N GLN A 467 9.15 15.59 5.76
CA GLN A 467 8.84 14.52 6.70
C GLN A 467 8.70 13.16 6.00
N ILE A 468 8.99 12.08 6.73
CA ILE A 468 8.93 10.70 6.26
C ILE A 468 8.26 9.76 7.27
N GLY A 469 7.48 8.80 6.76
CA GLY A 469 6.82 7.77 7.55
C GLY A 469 6.54 6.51 6.73
N ILE A 470 5.65 5.66 7.26
CA ILE A 470 5.19 4.42 6.63
C ILE A 470 3.67 4.32 6.77
N THR A 471 3.01 3.74 5.76
CA THR A 471 1.58 3.46 5.80
C THR A 471 1.34 2.02 6.20
N LEU A 472 0.65 1.82 7.31
CA LEU A 472 0.19 0.52 7.80
C LEU A 472 -1.34 0.47 7.72
N ASN A 473 -1.86 -0.66 7.26
CA ASN A 473 -3.25 -1.00 7.46
C ASN A 473 -3.45 -1.87 8.69
N GLY A 474 -4.71 -1.97 9.09
CA GLY A 474 -5.18 -2.94 10.07
C GLY A 474 -6.64 -2.67 10.43
N ASP A 475 -7.42 -3.73 10.50
CA ASP A 475 -8.78 -3.65 11.04
C ASP A 475 -8.70 -3.38 12.56
N TYR A 476 -9.72 -2.74 13.14
CA TYR A 476 -9.90 -2.82 14.60
C TYR A 476 -10.59 -4.14 14.95
N TYR A 477 -10.19 -4.73 16.09
CA TYR A 477 -10.78 -5.96 16.58
C TYR A 477 -11.44 -5.73 17.94
N GLU A 478 -12.72 -6.07 18.02
CA GLU A 478 -13.42 -6.30 19.30
C GLU A 478 -13.35 -7.80 19.66
N PRO A 479 -13.47 -8.19 20.94
CA PRO A 479 -13.67 -9.57 21.33
C PRO A 479 -15.02 -10.11 20.83
N TRP A 480 -15.07 -11.34 20.31
CA TRP A 480 -16.31 -11.98 19.84
C TRP A 480 -17.32 -12.25 20.97
N ASP A 481 -16.85 -12.67 22.15
CA ASP A 481 -17.58 -12.51 23.42
C ASP A 481 -16.90 -11.47 24.30
N CYS A 482 -17.56 -10.33 24.49
CA CYS A 482 -17.06 -9.24 25.34
C CYS A 482 -16.96 -9.60 26.84
N ASN A 483 -17.50 -10.73 27.27
CA ASN A 483 -17.39 -11.25 28.65
C ASN A 483 -16.19 -12.19 28.81
N GLU A 484 -15.83 -12.95 27.77
CA GLU A 484 -14.69 -13.87 27.77
C GLU A 484 -13.36 -13.10 27.81
N GLN A 485 -12.35 -13.60 28.53
CA GLN A 485 -11.02 -12.99 28.58
C GLN A 485 -10.17 -13.45 27.39
N LYS A 486 -10.26 -14.74 27.02
CA LYS A 486 -9.54 -15.30 25.87
C LYS A 486 -9.79 -14.53 24.57
N ASP A 487 -11.00 -14.02 24.36
CA ASP A 487 -11.38 -13.24 23.18
C ASP A 487 -10.86 -11.80 23.22
N LYS A 488 -10.72 -11.20 24.42
CA LYS A 488 -10.04 -9.90 24.59
C LYS A 488 -8.56 -10.03 24.27
N ASP A 489 -7.94 -11.09 24.78
CA ASP A 489 -6.56 -11.44 24.50
C ASP A 489 -6.36 -11.81 23.01
N ALA A 490 -7.38 -12.37 22.35
CA ALA A 490 -7.40 -12.62 20.91
C ALA A 490 -7.47 -11.34 20.07
N ALA A 491 -8.33 -10.39 20.45
CA ALA A 491 -8.47 -9.11 19.76
C ALA A 491 -7.17 -8.27 19.80
N GLU A 492 -6.54 -8.15 20.97
CA GLU A 492 -5.27 -7.44 21.11
C GLU A 492 -4.14 -8.18 20.36
N ARG A 493 -4.01 -9.50 20.54
CA ARG A 493 -3.02 -10.33 19.82
C ARG A 493 -3.18 -10.24 18.31
N ARG A 494 -4.41 -10.20 17.78
CA ARG A 494 -4.65 -10.05 16.34
C ARG A 494 -4.20 -8.68 15.83
N MET A 495 -4.43 -7.61 16.59
CA MET A 495 -3.93 -6.27 16.28
C MET A 495 -2.40 -6.15 16.41
N GLU A 496 -1.77 -6.93 17.31
CA GLU A 496 -0.31 -7.08 17.35
C GLU A 496 0.23 -7.79 16.09
N PHE A 497 -0.39 -8.90 15.67
CA PHE A 497 -0.05 -9.60 14.42
C PHE A 497 -0.32 -8.78 13.15
N TYR A 498 -1.25 -7.83 13.18
CA TYR A 498 -1.54 -6.93 12.04
C TYR A 498 -0.58 -5.74 12.02
N ILE A 499 -0.63 -4.91 13.05
CA ILE A 499 0.04 -3.59 13.11
C ILE A 499 1.35 -3.69 13.89
N GLY A 500 1.32 -4.34 15.07
CA GLY A 500 2.47 -4.42 15.98
C GLY A 500 3.72 -5.04 15.35
N TRP A 501 3.55 -6.01 14.44
CA TRP A 501 4.58 -6.62 13.61
C TRP A 501 5.51 -5.57 12.96
N PHE A 502 4.94 -4.50 12.40
CA PHE A 502 5.68 -3.42 11.75
C PHE A 502 5.91 -2.23 12.70
N ALA A 503 4.91 -1.88 13.51
CA ALA A 503 4.92 -0.69 14.35
C ALA A 503 5.90 -0.77 15.54
N ASN A 504 6.10 -1.94 16.15
CA ASN A 504 7.05 -2.09 17.27
C ASN A 504 8.51 -1.80 16.88
N PRO A 505 9.09 -2.43 15.83
CA PRO A 505 10.46 -2.12 15.41
C PRO A 505 10.61 -0.70 14.84
N ILE A 506 9.59 -0.19 14.14
CA ILE A 506 9.67 1.13 13.48
C ILE A 506 9.51 2.29 14.48
N PHE A 507 8.44 2.30 15.28
CA PHE A 507 8.09 3.46 16.12
C PHE A 507 8.56 3.34 17.57
N LEU A 508 8.74 2.12 18.09
CA LEU A 508 9.21 1.89 19.47
C LEU A 508 10.67 1.41 19.55
N HIS A 509 11.28 1.09 18.41
CA HIS A 509 12.61 0.50 18.30
C HIS A 509 12.82 -0.76 19.16
N LYS A 510 11.72 -1.53 19.35
CA LYS A 510 11.66 -2.79 20.09
C LYS A 510 11.63 -3.97 19.12
N ASP A 511 11.81 -5.18 19.64
CA ASP A 511 11.54 -6.40 18.88
C ASP A 511 10.03 -6.51 18.52
N TYR A 512 9.69 -7.45 17.65
CA TYR A 512 8.31 -7.81 17.34
C TYR A 512 7.48 -8.11 18.61
N PRO A 513 6.14 -7.96 18.56
CA PRO A 513 5.26 -8.32 19.67
C PRO A 513 5.56 -9.71 20.24
N THR A 514 5.49 -9.84 21.58
CA THR A 514 5.87 -11.06 22.30
C THR A 514 5.09 -12.27 21.82
N CYS A 515 3.79 -12.11 21.57
CA CYS A 515 2.90 -13.14 21.04
C CYS A 515 3.36 -13.69 19.67
N MET A 516 3.95 -12.86 18.81
CA MET A 516 4.52 -13.29 17.53
C MET A 516 5.80 -14.07 17.73
N ARG A 517 6.67 -13.64 18.66
CA ARG A 517 7.89 -14.38 19.03
C ARG A 517 7.57 -15.74 19.62
N GLU A 518 6.54 -15.83 20.46
CA GLU A 518 6.08 -17.08 21.09
C GLU A 518 5.47 -18.05 20.06
N GLN A 519 4.56 -17.59 19.19
CA GLN A 519 3.89 -18.44 18.20
C GLN A 519 4.80 -18.86 17.03
N LEU A 520 5.65 -17.95 16.54
CA LEU A 520 6.44 -18.17 15.32
C LEU A 520 7.84 -18.71 15.61
N GLY A 521 8.39 -18.43 16.80
CA GLY A 521 9.67 -18.94 17.26
C GLY A 521 10.82 -18.58 16.31
N HIS A 522 11.43 -19.59 15.69
CA HIS A 522 12.53 -19.43 14.74
C HIS A 522 12.08 -19.00 13.33
N ARG A 523 10.79 -19.12 12.99
CA ARG A 523 10.24 -18.79 11.67
C ARG A 523 10.10 -17.29 11.45
N LEU A 524 9.92 -16.54 12.54
CA LEU A 524 10.04 -15.08 12.56
C LEU A 524 11.53 -14.72 12.68
N PRO A 525 12.17 -14.11 11.66
CA PRO A 525 13.60 -13.84 11.71
C PRO A 525 14.00 -12.97 12.91
N LYS A 526 15.24 -13.09 13.39
CA LYS A 526 15.75 -12.22 14.47
C LYS A 526 16.33 -10.93 13.91
N PHE A 527 16.13 -9.82 14.61
CA PHE A 527 16.94 -8.62 14.40
C PHE A 527 18.31 -8.81 15.08
N THR A 528 19.35 -8.31 14.45
CA THR A 528 20.71 -8.18 14.99
C THR A 528 20.91 -6.82 15.66
N ASP A 529 21.96 -6.67 16.47
CA ASP A 529 22.25 -5.40 17.16
C ASP A 529 22.50 -4.24 16.19
N SER A 530 23.08 -4.52 15.02
CA SER A 530 23.28 -3.56 13.93
C SER A 530 21.96 -3.16 13.25
N GLU A 531 21.03 -4.09 13.06
CA GLU A 531 19.69 -3.79 12.54
C GLU A 531 18.87 -2.97 13.53
N PHE A 532 18.94 -3.28 14.84
CA PHE A 532 18.36 -2.44 15.88
C PHE A 532 19.05 -1.08 16.00
N ALA A 533 20.36 -0.97 15.75
CA ALA A 533 21.05 0.31 15.71
C ALA A 533 20.59 1.16 14.51
N LEU A 534 20.35 0.55 13.35
CA LEU A 534 19.76 1.20 12.19
C LEU A 534 18.32 1.65 12.48
N LEU A 535 17.48 0.79 13.06
CA LEU A 535 16.09 1.15 13.43
C LEU A 535 16.05 2.34 14.40
N ARG A 536 16.92 2.38 15.42
CA ARG A 536 17.05 3.54 16.33
C ARG A 536 17.60 4.80 15.66
N GLY A 537 18.29 4.68 14.53
CA GLY A 537 18.77 5.80 13.71
C GLY A 537 17.81 6.22 12.60
N ALA A 538 16.70 5.50 12.43
CA ALA A 538 15.69 5.71 11.39
C ALA A 538 14.45 6.41 11.97
N GLU A 539 14.56 7.71 12.21
CA GLU A 539 13.49 8.49 12.83
C GLU A 539 12.35 8.77 11.85
N CYS A 540 11.19 8.16 12.08
CA CYS A 540 9.93 8.47 11.40
C CYS A 540 9.21 9.65 12.04
N ASP A 541 8.64 10.53 11.22
CA ASP A 541 7.92 11.73 11.64
C ASP A 541 6.44 11.44 11.98
N PHE A 542 5.79 10.53 11.24
CA PHE A 542 4.36 10.22 11.36
C PHE A 542 4.03 8.73 11.15
N TYR A 543 2.83 8.34 11.59
CA TYR A 543 2.18 7.06 11.30
C TYR A 543 1.16 7.26 10.18
N GLY A 544 1.30 6.57 9.04
CA GLY A 544 0.28 6.51 8.00
C GLY A 544 -0.71 5.39 8.29
N MET A 545 -2.00 5.69 8.32
CA MET A 545 -3.08 4.74 8.61
C MET A 545 -3.98 4.51 7.41
N ASN A 546 -4.06 3.27 6.93
CA ASN A 546 -5.07 2.84 5.96
C ASN A 546 -6.16 2.04 6.68
N TYR A 547 -7.35 2.63 6.80
CA TYR A 547 -8.46 2.04 7.55
C TYR A 547 -9.70 1.89 6.68
N TYR A 548 -10.36 0.74 6.77
CA TYR A 548 -11.54 0.42 5.97
C TYR A 548 -12.69 -0.18 6.79
N THR A 549 -12.39 -1.09 7.72
CA THR A 549 -13.40 -1.88 8.45
C THR A 549 -12.89 -2.29 9.84
N SER A 550 -13.77 -2.94 10.60
CA SER A 550 -13.42 -3.69 11.81
C SER A 550 -13.90 -5.14 11.71
N LYS A 551 -13.47 -5.98 12.65
CA LYS A 551 -13.93 -7.37 12.81
C LYS A 551 -14.08 -7.72 14.29
N PHE A 552 -14.69 -8.87 14.58
CA PHE A 552 -14.55 -9.55 15.86
C PHE A 552 -13.41 -10.56 15.79
N ALA A 553 -12.67 -10.72 16.88
CA ALA A 553 -11.69 -11.78 17.07
C ALA A 553 -12.20 -12.78 18.11
N ARG A 554 -12.19 -14.07 17.75
CA ARG A 554 -12.47 -15.18 18.68
C ARG A 554 -11.21 -16.00 18.92
N HIS A 555 -11.02 -16.42 20.16
CA HIS A 555 -9.94 -17.33 20.54
C HIS A 555 -10.11 -18.71 19.91
N ARG A 556 -8.98 -19.38 19.64
CA ARG A 556 -8.94 -20.76 19.16
C ARG A 556 -8.17 -21.65 20.13
N ASP A 557 -8.87 -22.54 20.82
CA ASP A 557 -8.26 -23.61 21.63
C ASP A 557 -7.56 -24.70 20.78
N SER A 558 -7.66 -24.64 19.44
CA SER A 558 -6.94 -25.53 18.53
C SER A 558 -5.42 -25.31 18.62
N PRO A 559 -4.58 -26.37 18.55
CA PRO A 559 -3.14 -26.22 18.34
C PRO A 559 -2.84 -25.35 17.12
N VAL A 560 -1.89 -24.42 17.27
CA VAL A 560 -1.57 -23.46 16.23
C VAL A 560 -0.95 -24.15 15.02
N SER A 561 -1.47 -23.90 13.81
CA SER A 561 -0.84 -24.38 12.58
C SER A 561 0.51 -23.69 12.35
N LYS A 562 1.47 -24.40 11.76
CA LYS A 562 2.70 -23.75 11.25
C LYS A 562 2.37 -22.66 10.23
N ASP A 563 1.26 -22.82 9.50
CA ASP A 563 0.80 -21.92 8.44
C ASP A 563 -0.15 -20.82 8.97
N ASP A 564 -0.34 -20.70 10.30
CA ASP A 564 -1.11 -19.60 10.90
C ASP A 564 -0.32 -18.28 10.88
N PHE A 565 -0.94 -17.26 10.30
CA PHE A 565 -0.44 -15.89 10.21
C PHE A 565 -1.31 -14.84 10.91
N ASN A 566 -2.44 -15.25 11.51
CA ASN A 566 -3.39 -14.34 12.17
C ASN A 566 -3.17 -14.25 13.70
N GLY A 567 -2.35 -15.12 14.28
CA GLY A 567 -2.14 -15.18 15.73
C GLY A 567 -3.09 -16.17 16.42
N ASN A 568 -3.47 -17.26 15.76
CA ASN A 568 -4.41 -18.26 16.26
C ASN A 568 -5.71 -17.64 16.79
N VAL A 569 -6.45 -17.00 15.88
CA VAL A 569 -7.79 -16.44 16.09
C VAL A 569 -8.70 -16.82 14.92
N ASP A 570 -10.01 -16.83 15.16
CA ASP A 570 -10.99 -16.69 14.07
C ASP A 570 -11.32 -15.21 13.88
N GLU A 571 -11.39 -14.76 12.63
CA GLU A 571 -11.91 -13.44 12.28
C GLU A 571 -13.39 -13.54 11.89
N LEU A 572 -14.25 -12.73 12.49
CA LEU A 572 -15.70 -12.81 12.33
C LEU A 572 -16.30 -11.42 12.07
N GLN A 573 -17.43 -11.37 11.36
CA GLN A 573 -18.17 -10.11 11.09
C GLN A 573 -19.43 -9.95 11.95
N GLU A 574 -19.75 -10.95 12.75
CA GLU A 574 -20.84 -11.00 13.72
C GLU A 574 -20.26 -11.46 15.07
N ASP A 575 -20.81 -10.97 16.17
CA ASP A 575 -20.40 -11.34 17.53
C ASP A 575 -21.04 -12.66 18.00
N LYS A 576 -20.97 -12.94 19.31
CA LYS A 576 -21.63 -14.12 19.91
C LYS A 576 -23.16 -14.01 19.99
N GLN A 577 -23.73 -12.82 19.83
CA GLN A 577 -25.18 -12.57 19.81
C GLN A 577 -25.73 -12.68 18.37
N GLY A 578 -24.88 -12.54 17.36
CA GLY A 578 -25.24 -12.44 15.94
C GLY A 578 -25.35 -10.98 15.47
N ASP A 579 -24.91 -10.02 16.28
CA ASP A 579 -24.92 -8.60 15.93
C ASP A 579 -23.71 -8.28 15.04
N SER A 580 -23.98 -7.58 13.94
CA SER A 580 -23.00 -7.25 12.91
C SER A 580 -22.01 -6.18 13.39
N ILE A 581 -20.71 -6.36 13.11
CA ILE A 581 -19.63 -5.40 13.41
C ILE A 581 -19.86 -4.01 12.76
N GLY A 582 -20.62 -3.96 11.67
CA GLY A 582 -20.98 -2.73 10.97
C GLY A 582 -21.85 -2.95 9.73
N GLU A 583 -22.32 -1.85 9.15
CA GLU A 583 -23.16 -1.85 7.94
C GLU A 583 -22.40 -2.40 6.72
N LYS A 584 -23.02 -3.25 5.91
CA LYS A 584 -22.36 -3.84 4.72
C LYS A 584 -22.20 -2.81 3.59
N SER A 585 -21.07 -2.86 2.89
CA SER A 585 -20.75 -2.03 1.73
C SER A 585 -20.89 -2.79 0.40
N GLY A 586 -20.27 -2.29 -0.68
CA GLY A 586 -20.15 -3.01 -1.96
C GLY A 586 -19.26 -4.26 -1.93
N LEU A 587 -18.46 -4.47 -0.87
CA LEU A 587 -17.63 -5.67 -0.71
C LEU A 587 -17.97 -6.41 0.59
N ASP A 588 -17.97 -7.75 0.52
CA ASP A 588 -18.29 -8.61 1.67
C ASP A 588 -17.38 -8.35 2.88
N TRP A 589 -16.08 -8.14 2.64
CA TRP A 589 -15.10 -7.93 3.71
C TRP A 589 -15.22 -6.56 4.42
N LEU A 590 -15.73 -5.53 3.73
CA LEU A 590 -15.72 -4.15 4.19
C LEU A 590 -17.06 -3.77 4.82
N ARG A 591 -17.06 -3.55 6.14
CA ARG A 591 -18.19 -3.05 6.93
C ARG A 591 -17.90 -1.62 7.43
N ALA A 592 -18.91 -0.76 7.48
CA ALA A 592 -18.76 0.61 7.96
C ALA A 592 -18.76 0.63 9.50
N CYS A 593 -17.59 0.80 10.11
CA CYS A 593 -17.37 0.68 11.55
C CYS A 593 -16.81 1.99 12.19
N PRO A 594 -17.49 3.15 12.06
CA PRO A 594 -16.92 4.45 12.45
C PRO A 594 -16.66 4.56 13.96
N HIS A 595 -17.52 4.00 14.81
CA HIS A 595 -17.33 4.03 16.27
C HIS A 595 -16.08 3.24 16.72
N LEU A 596 -15.72 2.18 15.98
CA LEU A 596 -14.50 1.41 16.20
C LEU A 596 -13.27 2.11 15.61
N PHE A 597 -13.41 2.86 14.51
CA PHE A 597 -12.34 3.71 13.99
C PHE A 597 -11.86 4.74 15.03
N GLN A 598 -12.78 5.34 15.80
CA GLN A 598 -12.45 6.21 16.92
C GLN A 598 -11.60 5.47 17.97
N LYS A 599 -11.99 4.24 18.37
CA LYS A 599 -11.18 3.41 19.30
C LYS A 599 -9.81 3.09 18.72
N HIS A 600 -9.74 2.78 17.43
CA HIS A 600 -8.53 2.35 16.72
C HIS A 600 -7.48 3.46 16.63
N LEU A 601 -7.86 4.65 16.14
CA LEU A 601 -6.99 5.83 16.08
C LEU A 601 -6.45 6.19 17.47
N THR A 602 -7.32 6.13 18.48
CA THR A 602 -6.98 6.39 19.88
C THR A 602 -6.04 5.33 20.47
N ARG A 603 -6.17 4.05 20.08
CA ARG A 603 -5.24 2.96 20.45
C ARG A 603 -3.87 3.16 19.80
N ILE A 604 -3.82 3.42 18.49
CA ILE A 604 -2.58 3.67 17.74
C ILE A 604 -1.79 4.83 18.36
N TYR A 605 -2.43 5.98 18.58
CA TYR A 605 -1.77 7.14 19.15
C TYR A 605 -1.20 6.86 20.55
N ARG A 606 -1.96 6.18 21.41
CA ARG A 606 -1.52 5.82 22.78
C ARG A 606 -0.40 4.77 22.82
N LEU A 607 -0.33 3.87 21.84
CA LEU A 607 0.72 2.86 21.77
C LEU A 607 2.03 3.40 21.17
N TYR A 608 1.95 4.20 20.11
CA TYR A 608 3.12 4.56 19.29
C TYR A 608 3.55 6.03 19.38
N GLY A 609 2.71 6.92 19.92
CA GLY A 609 3.07 8.31 20.24
C GLY A 609 3.46 9.18 19.03
N LYS A 610 3.08 8.78 17.81
CA LYS A 610 3.36 9.52 16.57
C LYS A 610 2.09 10.21 16.06
N PRO A 611 2.22 11.38 15.40
CA PRO A 611 1.12 11.99 14.65
C PRO A 611 0.56 11.02 13.61
N ILE A 612 -0.76 10.98 13.47
CA ILE A 612 -1.46 10.10 12.53
C ILE A 612 -1.87 10.89 11.29
N ILE A 613 -1.59 10.32 10.12
CA ILE A 613 -2.14 10.71 8.83
C ILE A 613 -3.01 9.56 8.36
N ILE A 614 -4.29 9.78 8.07
CA ILE A 614 -5.15 8.74 7.52
C ILE A 614 -4.89 8.71 6.01
N THR A 615 -4.03 7.81 5.56
CA THR A 615 -3.49 7.77 4.20
C THR A 615 -4.41 7.08 3.21
N GLU A 616 -5.36 6.28 3.69
CA GLU A 616 -6.54 5.77 2.97
C GLU A 616 -7.72 5.56 3.91
N ASN A 617 -8.91 5.96 3.46
CA ASN A 617 -10.20 5.52 3.99
C ASN A 617 -11.28 5.69 2.93
N GLY A 618 -12.20 4.73 2.77
CA GLY A 618 -13.26 4.78 1.76
C GLY A 618 -14.01 3.46 1.57
N CYS A 619 -14.86 3.37 0.54
CA CYS A 619 -15.64 2.16 0.25
C CYS A 619 -16.19 2.14 -1.19
N PRO A 620 -16.54 0.96 -1.73
CA PRO A 620 -17.52 0.80 -2.80
C PRO A 620 -18.95 0.81 -2.21
N CYS A 621 -19.94 1.30 -2.94
CA CYS A 621 -21.34 1.26 -2.49
C CYS A 621 -21.97 -0.12 -2.76
N PRO A 622 -22.99 -0.54 -1.98
CA PRO A 622 -23.72 -1.78 -2.23
C PRO A 622 -24.22 -1.90 -3.69
N GLY A 623 -23.71 -2.90 -4.42
CA GLY A 623 -24.08 -3.17 -5.83
C GLY A 623 -23.46 -2.25 -6.89
N GLU A 624 -22.49 -1.39 -6.54
CA GLU A 624 -21.88 -0.42 -7.47
C GLU A 624 -21.08 -1.08 -8.61
N ASP A 625 -20.71 -2.35 -8.46
CA ASP A 625 -20.07 -3.17 -9.50
C ASP A 625 -21.00 -3.47 -10.69
N GLN A 626 -22.33 -3.41 -10.48
CA GLN A 626 -23.35 -3.60 -11.53
C GLN A 626 -24.04 -2.29 -11.95
N MET A 627 -23.70 -1.16 -11.34
CA MET A 627 -24.35 0.13 -11.62
C MET A 627 -23.91 0.75 -12.95
N THR A 628 -24.86 1.43 -13.61
CA THR A 628 -24.54 2.40 -14.65
C THR A 628 -23.82 3.63 -14.08
N ARG A 629 -23.20 4.43 -14.96
CA ARG A 629 -22.60 5.72 -14.65
C ARG A 629 -23.58 6.63 -13.91
N GLU A 630 -24.81 6.74 -14.41
CA GLU A 630 -25.86 7.61 -13.88
C GLU A 630 -26.32 7.19 -12.47
N GLU A 631 -26.27 5.90 -12.15
CA GLU A 631 -26.55 5.36 -10.82
C GLU A 631 -25.37 5.57 -9.85
N SER A 632 -24.15 5.17 -10.25
CA SER A 632 -22.94 5.30 -9.43
C SER A 632 -22.59 6.76 -9.07
N ILE A 633 -22.95 7.73 -9.91
CA ILE A 633 -22.76 9.16 -9.61
C ILE A 633 -23.52 9.60 -8.33
N ASN A 634 -24.61 8.95 -7.94
CA ASN A 634 -25.38 9.30 -6.73
C ASN A 634 -25.01 8.43 -5.50
N ASP A 635 -23.71 8.36 -5.21
CA ASP A 635 -23.07 7.53 -4.17
C ASP A 635 -23.36 7.95 -2.71
N SER A 636 -24.64 7.98 -2.34
CA SER A 636 -25.14 8.37 -1.02
C SER A 636 -24.59 7.52 0.14
N TYR A 637 -24.28 6.25 -0.10
CA TYR A 637 -23.61 5.37 0.87
C TYR A 637 -22.17 5.84 1.16
N ARG A 638 -21.37 6.13 0.12
CA ARG A 638 -20.00 6.66 0.27
C ARG A 638 -19.97 8.01 0.98
N ILE A 639 -20.95 8.88 0.70
CA ILE A 639 -21.15 10.15 1.42
C ILE A 639 -21.37 9.91 2.92
N TRP A 640 -22.27 9.00 3.29
CA TRP A 640 -22.53 8.64 4.69
C TRP A 640 -21.32 7.98 5.37
N TYR A 641 -20.60 7.12 4.66
CA TYR A 641 -19.37 6.48 5.13
C TYR A 641 -18.32 7.55 5.47
N PHE A 642 -18.03 8.49 4.56
CA PHE A 642 -17.08 9.58 4.82
C PHE A 642 -17.52 10.48 5.99
N ASP A 643 -18.80 10.89 6.04
CA ASP A 643 -19.31 11.79 7.09
C ASP A 643 -19.16 11.17 8.50
N THR A 644 -19.47 9.88 8.62
CA THR A 644 -19.38 9.14 9.90
C THR A 644 -17.94 8.79 10.29
N HIS A 645 -17.03 8.55 9.33
CA HIS A 645 -15.63 8.34 9.64
C HIS A 645 -14.91 9.66 10.00
N LEU A 646 -15.28 10.80 9.39
CA LEU A 646 -14.81 12.13 9.81
C LEU A 646 -15.31 12.52 11.21
N ASP A 647 -16.49 12.06 11.62
CA ASP A 647 -16.95 12.14 13.02
C ASP A 647 -16.05 11.33 13.96
N ALA A 648 -15.67 10.12 13.57
CA ALA A 648 -14.78 9.28 14.38
C ALA A 648 -13.37 9.88 14.53
N VAL A 649 -12.83 10.49 13.47
CA VAL A 649 -11.58 11.25 13.50
C VAL A 649 -11.68 12.43 14.48
N SER A 650 -12.69 13.28 14.34
CA SER A 650 -12.89 14.43 15.22
C SER A 650 -13.02 14.02 16.69
N LYS A 651 -13.77 12.97 16.99
CA LYS A 651 -13.89 12.44 18.36
C LYS A 651 -12.59 11.82 18.86
N SER A 652 -11.78 11.17 18.02
CA SER A 652 -10.45 10.69 18.44
C SER A 652 -9.50 11.84 18.81
N ILE A 653 -9.58 12.98 18.09
CA ILE A 653 -8.85 14.21 18.45
C ILE A 653 -9.38 14.79 19.78
N ILE A 654 -10.70 15.06 19.85
CA ILE A 654 -11.32 15.83 20.95
C ILE A 654 -11.48 15.02 22.24
N GLU A 655 -11.94 13.76 22.14
CA GLU A 655 -12.25 12.87 23.27
C GLU A 655 -11.11 11.88 23.54
N GLY A 656 -10.43 11.41 22.48
CA GLY A 656 -9.33 10.44 22.56
C GLY A 656 -7.98 11.06 22.94
N GLY A 657 -7.76 12.33 22.58
CA GLY A 657 -6.51 13.07 22.73
C GLY A 657 -5.50 12.85 21.60
N SER A 658 -5.93 12.31 20.45
CA SER A 658 -5.06 11.90 19.34
C SER A 658 -4.55 13.07 18.51
N ASP A 659 -3.25 13.09 18.22
CA ASP A 659 -2.65 13.97 17.20
C ASP A 659 -2.93 13.37 15.81
N ILE A 660 -3.97 13.86 15.13
CA ILE A 660 -4.34 13.45 13.77
C ILE A 660 -4.35 14.69 12.88
N ARG A 661 -3.51 14.68 11.84
CA ARG A 661 -3.19 15.90 11.06
C ARG A 661 -3.71 15.90 9.62
N GLY A 662 -4.17 14.76 9.10
CA GLY A 662 -4.76 14.73 7.78
C GLY A 662 -5.50 13.46 7.39
N TYR A 663 -6.19 13.53 6.25
CA TYR A 663 -7.10 12.50 5.73
C TYR A 663 -7.09 12.44 4.20
N PHE A 664 -6.88 11.25 3.64
CA PHE A 664 -6.92 10.97 2.22
C PHE A 664 -8.01 9.95 1.92
N ALA A 665 -9.00 10.36 1.11
CA ALA A 665 -10.05 9.46 0.67
C ALA A 665 -9.51 8.46 -0.37
N TRP A 666 -9.72 7.16 -0.13
CA TRP A 666 -9.54 6.13 -1.15
C TRP A 666 -10.86 5.97 -1.94
N SER A 667 -10.91 6.28 -3.23
CA SER A 667 -9.86 6.80 -4.12
C SER A 667 -10.30 8.03 -4.88
N LEU A 668 -9.35 8.71 -5.55
CA LEU A 668 -9.67 9.82 -6.46
C LEU A 668 -10.65 9.39 -7.56
N LEU A 669 -10.40 8.21 -8.15
CA LEU A 669 -11.16 7.65 -9.27
C LEU A 669 -11.22 6.11 -9.19
N ASP A 670 -12.26 5.54 -9.80
CA ASP A 670 -12.39 4.09 -9.95
C ASP A 670 -11.18 3.55 -10.75
N ASN A 671 -10.57 2.48 -10.24
CA ASN A 671 -9.27 1.98 -10.64
C ASN A 671 -9.21 0.45 -10.59
N LEU A 672 -8.06 -0.15 -10.93
CA LEU A 672 -7.86 -1.59 -10.80
C LEU A 672 -7.74 -1.99 -9.32
N GLU A 673 -8.76 -2.63 -8.75
CA GLU A 673 -8.70 -3.16 -7.38
C GLU A 673 -7.97 -4.52 -7.34
N TRP A 674 -6.69 -4.49 -7.72
CA TRP A 674 -5.76 -5.61 -7.66
C TRP A 674 -6.34 -6.91 -8.27
N SER A 675 -6.32 -8.01 -7.52
CA SER A 675 -6.87 -9.31 -7.95
C SER A 675 -8.41 -9.34 -8.00
N ASP A 676 -9.09 -8.36 -7.39
CA ASP A 676 -10.54 -8.20 -7.51
C ASP A 676 -10.97 -7.49 -8.82
N GLY A 677 -10.02 -6.93 -9.58
CA GLY A 677 -10.24 -6.37 -10.91
C GLY A 677 -10.93 -5.00 -10.91
N TYR A 678 -11.56 -4.65 -12.03
CA TYR A 678 -12.28 -3.37 -12.21
C TYR A 678 -13.74 -3.37 -11.69
N GLY A 679 -14.17 -4.45 -11.02
CA GLY A 679 -15.52 -4.58 -10.46
C GLY A 679 -15.75 -3.65 -9.27
N PRO A 680 -14.89 -3.67 -8.23
CA PRO A 680 -14.98 -2.73 -7.12
C PRO A 680 -14.73 -1.29 -7.59
N ARG A 681 -15.59 -0.38 -7.16
CA ARG A 681 -15.54 1.05 -7.52
C ARG A 681 -15.34 1.89 -6.27
N PHE A 682 -14.09 2.10 -5.86
CA PHE A 682 -13.75 2.91 -4.68
C PHE A 682 -13.73 4.42 -4.94
N GLY A 683 -13.74 4.85 -6.21
CA GLY A 683 -13.52 6.24 -6.58
C GLY A 683 -14.62 7.17 -6.13
N VAL A 684 -14.25 8.39 -5.76
CA VAL A 684 -15.18 9.54 -5.77
C VAL A 684 -15.45 10.05 -7.19
N THR A 685 -14.68 9.57 -8.17
CA THR A 685 -14.89 9.78 -9.61
C THR A 685 -15.19 8.43 -10.26
N PHE A 686 -16.25 8.35 -11.04
CA PHE A 686 -16.55 7.19 -11.88
C PHE A 686 -15.61 7.18 -13.09
N THR A 687 -15.01 6.03 -13.36
CA THR A 687 -14.21 5.78 -14.56
C THR A 687 -14.97 4.87 -15.51
N ASP A 688 -15.28 5.34 -16.71
CA ASP A 688 -15.75 4.47 -17.79
C ASP A 688 -14.54 3.81 -18.46
N TYR A 689 -14.31 2.53 -18.19
CA TYR A 689 -13.15 1.79 -18.73
C TYR A 689 -13.22 1.52 -20.24
N LYS A 690 -14.29 1.91 -20.95
CA LYS A 690 -14.40 1.82 -22.42
C LYS A 690 -13.98 3.11 -23.13
N THR A 691 -14.16 4.26 -22.49
CA THR A 691 -13.89 5.60 -23.06
C THR A 691 -12.77 6.34 -22.31
N LEU A 692 -12.43 5.88 -21.11
CA LEU A 692 -11.54 6.48 -20.12
C LEU A 692 -12.04 7.85 -19.59
N GLU A 693 -13.31 8.19 -19.80
CA GLU A 693 -13.95 9.41 -19.28
C GLU A 693 -14.04 9.39 -17.75
N ARG A 694 -13.66 10.51 -17.11
CA ARG A 694 -13.91 10.76 -15.69
C ARG A 694 -15.27 11.44 -15.47
N SER A 695 -16.09 10.86 -14.60
CA SER A 695 -17.38 11.42 -14.20
C SER A 695 -17.46 11.61 -12.68
N PRO A 696 -17.41 12.84 -12.16
CA PRO A 696 -17.46 13.10 -10.72
C PRO A 696 -18.73 12.53 -10.06
N LYS A 697 -18.56 11.65 -9.07
CA LYS A 697 -19.66 11.22 -8.19
C LYS A 697 -19.94 12.32 -7.16
N LYS A 698 -21.09 12.22 -6.50
CA LYS A 698 -21.62 13.22 -5.57
C LYS A 698 -20.72 13.38 -4.34
N SER A 699 -20.05 12.31 -3.88
CA SER A 699 -19.09 12.34 -2.78
C SER A 699 -17.92 13.32 -3.01
N ALA A 700 -17.36 13.37 -4.23
CA ALA A 700 -16.24 14.24 -4.57
C ALA A 700 -16.56 15.73 -4.34
N LEU A 701 -17.79 16.14 -4.66
CA LEU A 701 -18.28 17.51 -4.47
C LEU A 701 -18.68 17.79 -3.01
N MET A 702 -19.09 16.75 -2.27
CA MET A 702 -19.53 16.87 -0.87
C MET A 702 -18.39 16.91 0.15
N LEU A 703 -17.28 16.20 -0.08
CA LEU A 703 -16.12 16.19 0.84
C LEU A 703 -15.59 17.60 1.14
N LYS A 704 -15.46 18.44 0.10
CA LYS A 704 -15.09 19.86 0.22
C LYS A 704 -15.93 20.60 1.26
N LYS A 705 -17.25 20.35 1.24
CA LYS A 705 -18.21 20.97 2.14
C LYS A 705 -18.09 20.38 3.55
N MET A 706 -17.96 19.06 3.69
CA MET A 706 -17.79 18.39 4.98
C MET A 706 -16.57 18.92 5.74
N PHE A 707 -15.41 18.99 5.10
CA PHE A 707 -14.21 19.59 5.69
C PHE A 707 -14.40 21.07 6.01
N ALA A 708 -14.94 21.86 5.08
CA ALA A 708 -15.17 23.29 5.31
C ALA A 708 -16.13 23.56 6.48
N GLU A 709 -17.18 22.75 6.66
CA GLU A 709 -18.07 22.86 7.82
C GLU A 709 -17.31 22.51 9.11
N ARG A 710 -16.64 21.34 9.16
CA ARG A 710 -15.89 20.85 10.32
C ARG A 710 -14.72 21.76 10.74
N GLN A 711 -14.10 22.50 9.81
CA GLN A 711 -12.99 23.43 10.09
C GLN A 711 -13.43 24.87 10.42
N ASN A 712 -14.64 25.29 10.02
CA ASN A 712 -15.17 26.63 10.33
C ASN A 712 -15.97 26.69 11.64
N LEU A 713 -16.44 25.54 12.14
CA LEU A 713 -17.05 25.46 13.47
C LEU A 713 -16.01 25.81 14.55
N LYS A 714 -16.25 26.89 15.29
CA LYS A 714 -15.49 27.17 16.52
C LYS A 714 -15.76 26.03 17.51
N ALA A 715 -14.71 25.39 18.00
CA ALA A 715 -14.79 24.57 19.19
C ALA A 715 -15.29 25.47 20.36
N VAL A 716 -16.56 25.31 20.73
CA VAL A 716 -17.12 25.93 21.94
C VAL A 716 -16.41 25.27 23.11
N ALA A 717 -15.68 26.07 23.90
CA ALA A 717 -14.63 25.55 24.76
C ALA A 717 -15.15 24.54 25.79
N TYR A 718 -14.67 23.30 25.72
CA TYR A 718 -14.77 22.29 26.77
C TYR A 718 -13.81 22.62 27.95
N SER A 719 -13.72 23.89 28.34
CA SER A 719 -12.87 24.40 29.43
C SER A 719 -13.46 24.19 30.82
N ASN A 720 -14.75 23.84 30.92
CA ASN A 720 -15.51 23.92 32.18
C ASN A 720 -15.66 22.58 32.93
N SER A 721 -15.06 21.48 32.44
CA SER A 721 -15.10 20.16 33.10
C SER A 721 -13.77 19.72 33.72
N VAL A 722 -12.63 20.12 33.14
CA VAL A 722 -11.30 19.72 33.65
C VAL A 722 -10.91 20.46 34.95
N GLY A 723 -11.41 21.68 35.15
CA GLY A 723 -11.09 22.52 36.31
C GLY A 723 -11.62 22.06 37.67
N LEU A 724 -12.41 20.97 37.74
CA LEU A 724 -13.02 20.47 38.98
C LEU A 724 -12.41 19.14 39.49
N ALA A 725 -11.53 18.49 38.71
CA ALA A 725 -10.92 17.22 39.09
C ALA A 725 -9.79 17.36 40.14
N THR A 726 -9.15 18.54 40.23
CA THR A 726 -7.88 18.73 40.95
C THR A 726 -8.04 19.14 42.43
N ILE A 727 -9.27 19.33 42.93
CA ILE A 727 -9.52 19.82 44.31
C ILE A 727 -10.20 18.74 45.19
N ARG A 728 -9.85 17.45 44.98
CA ARG A 728 -10.22 16.31 45.85
C ARG A 728 -9.09 15.28 46.02
N LYS A 729 -7.88 15.75 46.29
CA LYS A 729 -6.75 14.93 46.80
C LYS A 729 -5.93 15.65 47.88
N GLU A 730 -6.60 16.27 48.85
CA GLU A 730 -5.94 16.76 50.07
C GLU A 730 -6.95 16.88 51.24
N ARG A 731 -7.30 15.73 51.83
CA ARG A 731 -7.87 15.55 53.18
C ARG A 731 -7.93 14.07 53.53
#